data_AF-C5MHN7-F1
#
_entry.id   AF-C5MHN7-F1
#
_cell.length_a   1.000
_cell.length_b   1.000
_cell.length_c   1.000
_cell.angle_alpha   90.00
_cell.angle_beta   90.00
_cell.angle_gamma   90.00
#
_symmetry.space_group_name_H-M   'P 1'
#
loop_
_entity.id
_entity.type
_entity.pdbx_description
1 polymer ?
#
loop_
_entity_poly.entity_id
_entity_poly.type
_entity_poly.pdbx_seq_one_letter_code
_entity_poly.pdbx_strand_id
1 'polypeptide(L)'
;MEDSSDKQPIVVDDKEKVVEDESHMSSPDTTIDNNNKDESPEPQDTIDSQIQENERPKPKKRLTLQERLAQAAKGKKKQGSETSVSPVLSRTTSIEEVKPSAIMQQELDRLKLENATLTEKLKNRSNFDKEKNDLLAKIATKDETIQQLLKEGEALSLRELKLNETIKKLKSANQDLESNLQDYSIKSEESTLKLEEFNDFLKSHKFKTTEQLMRKYQELNNELSKAKSELGDAGDWEKRYNELLKNYEEETDTRKNALKEANDLKIELNMLKRQHNLELEGRNASIKDLKMEMSNSKQRYTQEISRLEEKIENLRLENESNEAMSDSTRDEGKIDFNEFNKLSETHHNLQKQYLSAQENWKTIESSLLLKIDNLSSSTDSLKKSKNKLSQDLARLNNSLQVQSVELKNALAEIDSLKEEKNQLQLAVDLKDNDNVELNEKLEKIQSVYNQERANLNAKIQNLTEKLKEEKKPERLNLNRDYSVSSGLSWDNDIRLGESSTTPAINRDFSTFLDRNISQNSFTEIGDDSYDREQYSFHSQIGGGSIGGANIPTSSHSNNIQLVNKMSSNIRRLEIELNTLKEEYNKVSEAKEEVEQELLESIKLNDEVKGLQEEIKHLQQVINSNENKEQTMLELIGEKSEQVEELKADIVDLKELLKLQVQQLVEQSRV
;
A
#
# COMPACT_ATOMS: atom_id res chain seq x y z
N MET A 1 -68.51 -37.88 40.35
CA MET A 1 -67.87 -36.67 40.88
C MET A 1 -66.46 -36.56 40.32
N GLU A 2 -66.25 -36.01 39.12
CA GLU A 2 -67.18 -35.74 38.02
C GLU A 2 -66.35 -35.54 36.75
N ASP A 3 -67.04 -35.76 35.63
CA ASP A 3 -66.84 -35.22 34.28
C ASP A 3 -66.05 -33.89 34.15
N SER A 4 -65.54 -33.52 32.98
CA SER A 4 -65.17 -34.19 31.71
C SER A 4 -64.74 -33.07 30.76
N SER A 5 -63.78 -33.29 29.84
CA SER A 5 -63.67 -32.55 28.57
C SER A 5 -62.51 -33.05 27.70
N ASP A 6 -62.90 -33.71 26.61
CA ASP A 6 -62.23 -34.02 25.34
C ASP A 6 -60.78 -33.55 25.05
N LYS A 7 -60.00 -34.53 24.58
CA LYS A 7 -59.05 -34.35 23.45
C LYS A 7 -59.82 -34.49 22.14
N GLN A 8 -59.44 -33.77 21.09
CA GLN A 8 -59.25 -34.24 19.69
C GLN A 8 -58.70 -33.05 18.84
N PRO A 9 -58.08 -33.26 17.66
CA PRO A 9 -57.24 -32.27 16.98
C PRO A 9 -57.92 -31.55 15.80
N ILE A 10 -57.30 -30.46 15.36
CA ILE A 10 -57.62 -29.73 14.12
C ILE A 10 -56.29 -29.59 13.34
N VAL A 11 -56.02 -30.53 12.42
CA VAL A 11 -56.18 -30.40 10.95
C VAL A 11 -55.04 -29.60 10.29
N VAL A 12 -54.23 -30.32 9.52
CA VAL A 12 -53.37 -29.79 8.45
C VAL A 12 -54.23 -29.73 7.20
N ASP A 13 -54.23 -28.60 6.48
CA ASP A 13 -55.02 -28.39 5.27
C ASP A 13 -54.09 -28.38 4.04
N ASP A 14 -53.90 -29.55 3.43
CA ASP A 14 -53.11 -29.68 2.20
C ASP A 14 -53.79 -28.96 1.04
N LYS A 15 -53.03 -28.09 0.35
CA LYS A 15 -53.41 -27.55 -0.96
C LYS A 15 -52.23 -27.58 -1.91
N GLU A 16 -52.10 -28.70 -2.60
CA GLU A 16 -51.40 -28.78 -3.88
C GLU A 16 -51.91 -27.65 -4.81
N LYS A 17 -51.01 -27.04 -5.56
CA LYS A 17 -51.41 -26.24 -6.72
C LYS A 17 -50.53 -26.57 -7.92
N VAL A 18 -50.99 -27.56 -8.67
CA VAL A 18 -50.47 -27.92 -9.99
C VAL A 18 -50.45 -26.68 -10.88
N VAL A 19 -49.34 -26.51 -11.61
CA VAL A 19 -49.26 -25.71 -12.83
C VAL A 19 -48.67 -26.62 -13.88
N GLU A 20 -49.36 -26.75 -15.01
CA GLU A 20 -49.08 -27.77 -16.03
C GLU A 20 -48.02 -27.30 -17.03
N ASP A 21 -47.40 -28.27 -17.72
CA ASP A 21 -46.24 -28.08 -18.59
C ASP A 21 -46.64 -28.26 -20.07
N GLU A 22 -46.73 -27.16 -20.81
CA GLU A 22 -46.87 -27.10 -22.28
C GLU A 22 -46.37 -25.70 -22.76
N SER A 23 -45.71 -25.53 -23.91
CA SER A 23 -45.24 -26.51 -24.91
C SER A 23 -44.12 -25.94 -25.81
N HIS A 24 -43.51 -26.83 -26.61
CA HIS A 24 -42.82 -26.57 -27.89
C HIS A 24 -41.73 -25.48 -28.02
N MET A 25 -40.48 -25.94 -28.20
CA MET A 25 -39.56 -25.39 -29.20
C MET A 25 -38.96 -26.54 -30.03
N SER A 26 -38.79 -26.31 -31.34
CA SER A 26 -38.36 -27.32 -32.32
C SER A 26 -36.95 -27.06 -32.87
N SER A 27 -36.22 -28.12 -33.20
CA SER A 27 -35.01 -28.07 -34.05
C SER A 27 -35.29 -27.40 -35.41
N PRO A 28 -34.28 -26.80 -36.04
CA PRO A 28 -33.34 -27.56 -36.89
C PRO A 28 -31.87 -27.42 -36.42
N ASP A 29 -30.98 -28.40 -36.54
CA ASP A 29 -30.64 -29.27 -37.69
C ASP A 29 -29.89 -28.55 -38.83
N THR A 30 -28.55 -28.58 -38.75
CA THR A 30 -27.68 -28.58 -39.93
C THR A 30 -26.43 -29.43 -39.63
N THR A 31 -26.29 -30.55 -40.33
CA THR A 31 -25.06 -31.35 -40.33
C THR A 31 -24.08 -30.82 -41.38
N ILE A 32 -22.79 -30.73 -41.04
CA ILE A 32 -21.69 -30.68 -42.03
C ILE A 32 -20.62 -31.65 -41.53
N ASP A 33 -20.40 -32.72 -42.29
CA ASP A 33 -19.35 -33.71 -42.05
C ASP A 33 -18.19 -33.51 -43.05
N ASN A 34 -17.06 -34.15 -42.79
CA ASN A 34 -15.77 -33.87 -43.44
C ASN A 34 -15.64 -34.48 -44.86
N ASN A 35 -14.48 -34.14 -45.46
CA ASN A 35 -13.83 -34.68 -46.68
C ASN A 35 -13.92 -33.76 -47.93
N ASN A 36 -12.88 -33.64 -48.77
CA ASN A 36 -11.67 -34.46 -48.87
C ASN A 36 -10.45 -33.74 -49.51
N LYS A 37 -9.26 -34.32 -49.26
CA LYS A 37 -7.93 -34.10 -49.88
C LYS A 37 -7.17 -32.82 -49.51
N ASP A 38 -5.92 -32.83 -49.00
CA ASP A 38 -4.75 -33.74 -49.09
C ASP A 38 -3.77 -33.39 -50.24
N GLU A 39 -2.70 -32.67 -49.89
CA GLU A 39 -1.33 -32.90 -50.39
C GLU A 39 -0.30 -32.14 -49.50
N SER A 40 0.83 -32.79 -49.20
CA SER A 40 2.04 -32.26 -48.54
C SER A 40 3.23 -32.42 -49.52
N PRO A 41 4.42 -31.78 -49.36
CA PRO A 41 5.13 -31.54 -48.08
C PRO A 41 5.97 -30.23 -47.96
N GLU A 42 6.74 -30.14 -46.87
CA GLU A 42 7.92 -29.28 -46.63
C GLU A 42 9.09 -29.58 -47.63
N PRO A 43 10.30 -28.93 -47.61
CA PRO A 43 10.88 -28.01 -46.60
C PRO A 43 11.76 -26.83 -47.10
N GLN A 44 12.47 -26.19 -46.15
CA GLN A 44 13.72 -25.40 -46.24
C GLN A 44 13.69 -23.86 -46.44
N ASP A 45 13.81 -23.16 -45.30
CA ASP A 45 14.97 -22.32 -44.90
C ASP A 45 15.49 -21.13 -45.73
N THR A 46 15.56 -19.99 -45.01
CA THR A 46 16.50 -18.86 -45.15
C THR A 46 16.44 -17.94 -46.39
N ILE A 47 16.14 -16.66 -46.14
CA ILE A 47 17.16 -15.59 -45.98
C ILE A 47 16.52 -14.35 -45.33
N ASP A 48 17.29 -13.61 -44.52
CA ASP A 48 16.86 -12.38 -43.86
C ASP A 48 16.45 -11.26 -44.81
N SER A 49 15.43 -10.47 -44.42
CA SER A 49 15.49 -8.99 -44.44
C SER A 49 14.29 -8.37 -43.72
N GLN A 50 14.53 -7.79 -42.55
CA GLN A 50 13.61 -6.80 -41.97
C GLN A 50 13.76 -5.46 -42.71
N ILE A 51 12.65 -4.81 -43.06
CA ILE A 51 12.64 -3.40 -43.46
C ILE A 51 11.71 -2.65 -42.51
N GLN A 52 12.31 -1.93 -41.57
CA GLN A 52 11.65 -0.89 -40.76
C GLN A 52 11.95 0.50 -41.33
N GLU A 53 11.30 1.50 -40.74
CA GLU A 53 11.04 2.82 -41.31
C GLU A 53 12.27 3.73 -41.51
N ASN A 54 12.10 4.74 -42.37
CA ASN A 54 13.11 5.76 -42.64
C ASN A 54 12.97 6.96 -41.70
N GLU A 55 14.02 7.29 -40.96
CA GLU A 55 14.23 8.63 -40.36
C GLU A 55 15.64 9.15 -40.69
N ARG A 56 15.79 10.48 -40.77
CA ARG A 56 16.94 11.13 -41.46
C ARG A 56 18.00 11.70 -40.51
N PRO A 57 19.31 11.37 -40.66
CA PRO A 57 20.38 12.13 -40.03
C PRO A 57 20.77 13.37 -40.86
N LYS A 58 21.12 14.47 -40.17
CA LYS A 58 21.58 15.74 -40.79
C LYS A 58 23.05 15.63 -41.29
N PRO A 59 23.42 16.31 -42.39
CA PRO A 59 24.72 16.11 -43.05
C PRO A 59 25.92 16.71 -42.26
N LYS A 60 27.07 16.02 -42.32
CA LYS A 60 28.36 16.51 -41.80
C LYS A 60 29.24 17.03 -42.94
N LYS A 61 29.89 18.18 -42.73
CA LYS A 61 30.76 18.87 -43.69
C LYS A 61 31.94 17.99 -44.14
N ARG A 62 32.23 17.92 -45.44
CA ARG A 62 33.56 17.55 -45.98
C ARG A 62 33.93 18.43 -47.19
N LEU A 63 35.22 18.71 -47.31
CA LEU A 63 35.88 19.62 -48.26
C LEU A 63 35.44 19.50 -49.73
N THR A 64 35.33 20.64 -50.41
CA THR A 64 35.29 20.73 -51.88
C THR A 64 36.69 20.88 -52.47
N LEU A 65 36.81 20.64 -53.79
CA LEU A 65 38.10 20.50 -54.49
C LEU A 65 38.99 21.76 -54.46
N GLN A 66 38.41 22.93 -54.19
CA GLN A 66 39.10 24.23 -54.15
C GLN A 66 40.32 24.24 -53.21
N GLU A 67 40.21 23.57 -52.06
CA GLU A 67 41.22 23.61 -50.99
C GLU A 67 42.47 22.77 -51.32
N ARG A 68 42.40 21.86 -52.31
CA ARG A 68 43.57 21.08 -52.78
C ARG A 68 44.50 21.84 -53.72
N LEU A 69 44.01 22.86 -54.43
CA LEU A 69 44.82 23.60 -55.42
C LEU A 69 45.62 24.76 -54.81
N ALA A 70 45.19 25.27 -53.65
CA ALA A 70 45.83 26.41 -52.99
C ALA A 70 47.23 26.12 -52.39
N GLN A 71 47.70 24.87 -52.37
CA GLN A 71 49.01 24.49 -51.80
C GLN A 71 50.18 24.61 -52.80
N ALA A 72 49.95 25.10 -54.02
CA ALA A 72 50.97 25.27 -55.07
C ALA A 72 51.94 26.46 -54.84
N ALA A 73 52.47 26.64 -53.61
CA ALA A 73 53.21 27.86 -53.25
C ALA A 73 54.30 27.72 -52.15
N LYS A 74 55.29 26.81 -52.30
CA LYS A 74 56.60 26.97 -51.61
C LYS A 74 57.79 26.10 -52.10
N GLY A 75 58.67 26.70 -52.92
CA GLY A 75 60.11 26.77 -52.59
C GLY A 75 61.17 26.03 -53.44
N LYS A 76 62.25 26.78 -53.77
CA LYS A 76 63.59 26.37 -54.27
C LYS A 76 63.68 26.02 -55.79
N LYS A 77 64.73 26.39 -56.54
CA LYS A 77 65.99 27.15 -56.21
C LYS A 77 66.70 27.77 -57.45
N LYS A 78 67.24 29.00 -57.28
CA LYS A 78 68.45 29.65 -57.88
C LYS A 78 68.89 29.38 -59.33
N GLN A 79 68.95 30.45 -60.14
CA GLN A 79 70.12 31.26 -60.59
C GLN A 79 69.55 32.55 -61.25
N GLY A 80 70.19 33.73 -61.42
CA GLY A 80 71.60 34.15 -61.39
C GLY A 80 72.10 34.38 -62.84
N SER A 81 72.54 35.55 -63.32
CA SER A 81 72.81 36.88 -62.70
C SER A 81 72.95 37.98 -63.78
N GLU A 82 72.80 39.27 -63.43
CA GLU A 82 73.13 40.43 -64.29
C GLU A 82 74.30 41.28 -63.75
N THR A 83 75.02 41.94 -64.68
CA THR A 83 76.13 42.90 -64.51
C THR A 83 76.28 43.67 -65.85
N SER A 84 76.70 44.94 -65.95
CA SER A 84 77.11 45.94 -64.94
C SER A 84 77.30 47.35 -65.56
N VAL A 85 76.85 48.40 -64.84
CA VAL A 85 77.26 49.84 -64.78
C VAL A 85 77.93 50.57 -65.98
N SER A 86 77.54 51.83 -66.22
CA SER A 86 78.23 52.85 -67.05
C SER A 86 79.08 53.84 -66.22
N PRO A 87 80.10 54.52 -66.81
CA PRO A 87 80.06 55.99 -67.05
C PRO A 87 80.81 56.42 -68.37
N VAL A 88 80.98 57.69 -68.81
CA VAL A 88 81.83 58.82 -68.31
C VAL A 88 81.51 60.15 -69.08
N LEU A 89 82.07 61.30 -68.66
CA LEU A 89 81.71 62.71 -68.95
C LEU A 89 82.32 63.42 -70.21
N SER A 90 81.54 64.36 -70.77
CA SER A 90 81.80 65.79 -71.16
C SER A 90 83.10 66.30 -71.87
N ARG A 91 82.97 67.33 -72.77
CA ARG A 91 83.32 68.79 -72.56
C ARG A 91 83.80 69.65 -73.80
N THR A 92 83.05 70.71 -74.17
CA THR A 92 83.39 72.02 -74.88
C THR A 92 84.12 71.99 -76.28
N THR A 93 84.47 73.07 -77.06
CA THR A 93 84.62 74.58 -76.89
C THR A 93 84.76 75.38 -78.25
N SER A 94 84.39 76.70 -78.33
CA SER A 94 84.99 77.89 -79.08
C SER A 94 85.26 77.94 -80.64
N ILE A 95 85.40 79.06 -81.43
CA ILE A 95 85.00 80.53 -81.48
C ILE A 95 85.40 81.23 -82.85
N GLU A 96 84.76 82.35 -83.28
CA GLU A 96 85.08 83.39 -84.35
C GLU A 96 85.30 82.98 -85.86
N GLU A 97 85.29 83.79 -86.96
CA GLU A 97 85.55 85.22 -87.39
C GLU A 97 87.07 85.62 -87.58
N VAL A 98 87.56 86.59 -88.39
CA VAL A 98 87.03 87.87 -88.96
C VAL A 98 87.47 88.14 -90.45
N LYS A 99 86.79 89.08 -91.16
CA LYS A 99 87.11 89.79 -92.46
C LYS A 99 88.56 90.40 -92.55
N PRO A 100 89.16 90.86 -93.71
CA PRO A 100 88.55 91.56 -94.88
C PRO A 100 89.24 91.50 -96.29
N SER A 101 88.88 92.43 -97.19
CA SER A 101 89.61 93.02 -98.37
C SER A 101 89.83 92.28 -99.72
N ALA A 102 88.81 92.38 -100.58
CA ALA A 102 88.83 93.16 -101.85
C ALA A 102 89.66 92.77 -103.11
N ILE A 103 90.64 91.85 -103.10
CA ILE A 103 91.35 91.47 -104.36
C ILE A 103 91.28 89.98 -104.70
N MET A 104 91.22 89.08 -103.72
CA MET A 104 91.32 87.63 -103.92
C MET A 104 89.99 86.94 -104.32
N GLN A 105 89.15 87.61 -105.12
CA GLN A 105 87.79 87.13 -105.42
C GLN A 105 87.72 86.07 -106.54
N GLN A 106 88.62 86.10 -107.53
CA GLN A 106 88.56 85.18 -108.68
C GLN A 106 89.09 83.76 -108.39
N GLU A 107 90.04 83.59 -107.48
CA GLU A 107 90.67 82.28 -107.23
C GLU A 107 89.86 81.41 -106.26
N LEU A 108 89.10 82.05 -105.37
CA LEU A 108 88.25 81.40 -104.37
C LEU A 108 87.14 80.55 -105.00
N ASP A 109 86.56 80.99 -106.13
CA ASP A 109 85.43 80.32 -106.76
C ASP A 109 85.80 79.01 -107.46
N ARG A 110 87.06 78.85 -107.91
CA ARG A 110 87.54 77.58 -108.47
C ARG A 110 87.64 76.49 -107.41
N LEU A 111 88.18 76.82 -106.22
CA LEU A 111 88.35 75.86 -105.12
C LEU A 111 87.02 75.51 -104.42
N LYS A 112 86.00 76.38 -104.48
CA LYS A 112 84.63 76.05 -104.04
C LYS A 112 84.02 74.90 -104.85
N LEU A 113 84.21 74.91 -106.16
CA LEU A 113 83.56 73.95 -107.07
C LEU A 113 84.01 72.51 -106.80
N GLU A 114 85.31 72.30 -106.60
CA GLU A 114 85.88 70.97 -106.34
C GLU A 114 85.42 70.41 -104.98
N ASN A 115 85.50 71.23 -103.92
CA ASN A 115 85.06 70.86 -102.57
C ASN A 115 83.57 70.48 -102.52
N ALA A 116 82.70 71.16 -103.29
CA ALA A 116 81.27 70.85 -103.34
C ALA A 116 81.03 69.37 -103.69
N THR A 117 81.71 68.84 -104.71
CA THR A 117 81.50 67.46 -105.22
C THR A 117 81.83 66.37 -104.20
N LEU A 118 82.80 66.60 -103.31
CA LEU A 118 83.15 65.65 -102.25
C LEU A 118 82.16 65.71 -101.09
N THR A 119 81.65 66.90 -100.73
CA THR A 119 80.61 67.01 -99.69
C THR A 119 79.29 66.35 -100.08
N GLU A 120 78.98 66.30 -101.38
CA GLU A 120 77.74 65.71 -101.91
C GLU A 120 77.70 64.18 -101.74
N LYS A 121 78.80 63.48 -102.03
CA LYS A 121 78.92 62.03 -101.79
C LYS A 121 78.85 61.69 -100.29
N LEU A 122 79.40 62.54 -99.43
CA LEU A 122 79.34 62.37 -97.97
C LEU A 122 77.92 62.63 -97.43
N LYS A 123 77.20 63.64 -97.97
CA LYS A 123 75.76 63.85 -97.71
C LYS A 123 74.94 62.62 -98.05
N ASN A 124 75.15 62.00 -99.22
CA ASN A 124 74.33 60.87 -99.66
C ASN A 124 74.44 59.64 -98.74
N ARG A 125 75.64 59.35 -98.18
CA ARG A 125 75.77 58.31 -97.14
C ARG A 125 75.02 58.70 -95.86
N SER A 126 75.14 59.96 -95.44
CA SER A 126 74.40 60.49 -94.28
C SER A 126 72.88 60.48 -94.45
N ASN A 127 72.37 60.48 -95.69
CA ASN A 127 70.94 60.46 -95.97
C ASN A 127 70.38 59.04 -95.85
N PHE A 128 71.09 58.01 -96.32
CA PHE A 128 70.64 56.62 -96.17
C PHE A 128 70.57 56.19 -94.70
N ASP A 129 71.56 56.58 -93.88
CA ASP A 129 71.52 56.30 -92.43
C ASP A 129 70.42 57.10 -91.70
N LYS A 130 70.07 58.32 -92.18
CA LYS A 130 68.89 59.06 -91.70
C LYS A 130 67.59 58.36 -92.09
N GLU A 131 67.40 58.01 -93.36
CA GLU A 131 66.20 57.32 -93.85
C GLU A 131 65.97 55.99 -93.13
N LYS A 132 67.05 55.23 -92.88
CA LYS A 132 67.02 54.01 -92.07
C LYS A 132 66.58 54.29 -90.63
N ASN A 133 67.11 55.33 -89.98
CA ASN A 133 66.72 55.71 -88.62
C ASN A 133 65.29 56.27 -88.56
N ASP A 134 64.85 56.99 -89.59
CA ASP A 134 63.49 57.50 -89.75
C ASP A 134 62.48 56.37 -89.93
N LEU A 135 62.83 55.33 -90.70
CA LEU A 135 62.03 54.12 -90.85
C LEU A 135 62.01 53.29 -89.58
N LEU A 136 63.13 53.14 -88.88
CA LEU A 136 63.18 52.49 -87.57
C LEU A 136 62.37 53.25 -86.51
N ALA A 137 62.39 54.59 -86.52
CA ALA A 137 61.55 55.42 -85.66
C ALA A 137 60.06 55.28 -86.02
N LYS A 138 59.70 55.24 -87.31
CA LYS A 138 58.32 55.00 -87.77
C LYS A 138 57.83 53.58 -87.49
N ILE A 139 58.72 52.59 -87.42
CA ILE A 139 58.42 51.24 -86.95
C ILE A 139 58.21 51.28 -85.43
N ALA A 140 59.14 51.87 -84.66
CA ALA A 140 59.03 51.98 -83.21
C ALA A 140 57.76 52.71 -82.75
N THR A 141 57.35 53.81 -83.40
CA THR A 141 56.09 54.50 -83.08
C THR A 141 54.85 53.71 -83.49
N LYS A 142 54.93 52.87 -84.53
CA LYS A 142 53.85 51.93 -84.87
C LYS A 142 53.78 50.77 -83.89
N ASP A 143 54.91 50.20 -83.48
CA ASP A 143 54.96 49.16 -82.46
C ASP A 143 54.48 49.70 -81.11
N GLU A 144 54.75 50.97 -80.81
CA GLU A 144 54.19 51.67 -79.65
C GLU A 144 52.66 51.82 -79.76
N THR A 145 52.11 52.30 -80.88
CA THR A 145 50.64 52.39 -81.03
C THR A 145 49.98 51.01 -81.05
N ILE A 146 50.63 49.98 -81.60
CA ILE A 146 50.17 48.58 -81.53
C ILE A 146 50.18 48.09 -80.08
N GLN A 147 51.23 48.38 -79.29
CA GLN A 147 51.25 48.04 -77.86
C GLN A 147 50.21 48.81 -77.04
N GLN A 148 49.92 50.07 -77.38
CA GLN A 148 48.86 50.85 -76.75
C GLN A 148 47.48 50.26 -77.07
N LEU A 149 47.19 49.96 -78.35
CA LEU A 149 45.94 49.33 -78.78
C LEU A 149 45.78 47.90 -78.24
N LEU A 150 46.86 47.13 -78.08
CA LEU A 150 46.81 45.81 -77.43
C LEU A 150 46.50 45.93 -75.93
N LYS A 151 47.11 46.89 -75.22
CA LYS A 151 46.80 47.17 -73.80
C LYS A 151 45.37 47.69 -73.62
N GLU A 152 44.88 48.51 -74.55
CA GLU A 152 43.50 48.99 -74.55
C GLU A 152 42.52 47.86 -74.85
N GLY A 153 42.81 47.00 -75.83
CA GLY A 153 42.04 45.80 -76.14
C GLY A 153 42.01 44.79 -74.98
N GLU A 154 43.13 44.57 -74.30
CA GLU A 154 43.21 43.75 -73.08
C GLU A 154 42.39 44.37 -71.93
N ALA A 155 42.51 45.68 -71.70
CA ALA A 155 41.75 46.40 -70.68
C ALA A 155 40.23 46.42 -70.96
N LEU A 156 39.84 46.57 -72.24
CA LEU A 156 38.44 46.48 -72.69
C LEU A 156 37.92 45.05 -72.54
N SER A 157 38.68 44.03 -72.93
CA SER A 157 38.31 42.62 -72.75
C SER A 157 38.17 42.26 -71.27
N LEU A 158 39.08 42.72 -70.40
CA LEU A 158 38.97 42.58 -68.94
C LEU A 158 37.76 43.33 -68.37
N ARG A 159 37.37 44.48 -68.94
CA ARG A 159 36.17 45.23 -68.55
C ARG A 159 34.90 44.52 -69.00
N GLU A 160 34.87 44.02 -70.24
CA GLU A 160 33.77 43.25 -70.80
C GLU A 160 33.57 41.93 -70.05
N LEU A 161 34.64 41.20 -69.74
CA LEU A 161 34.59 39.97 -68.94
C LEU A 161 34.02 40.25 -67.55
N LYS A 162 34.46 41.32 -66.88
CA LYS A 162 33.90 41.75 -65.59
C LYS A 162 32.43 42.15 -65.70
N LEU A 163 32.04 42.86 -66.75
CA LEU A 163 30.63 43.22 -66.99
C LEU A 163 29.78 41.98 -67.24
N ASN A 164 30.23 41.05 -68.08
CA ASN A 164 29.56 39.77 -68.34
C ASN A 164 29.49 38.88 -67.08
N GLU A 165 30.51 38.90 -66.22
CA GLU A 165 30.43 38.29 -64.89
C GLU A 165 29.37 38.95 -64.01
N THR A 166 29.30 40.29 -63.96
CA THR A 166 28.26 40.98 -63.17
C THR A 166 26.86 40.74 -63.74
N ILE A 167 26.70 40.71 -65.07
CA ILE A 167 25.43 40.37 -65.73
C ILE A 167 25.05 38.92 -65.43
N LYS A 168 26.00 37.98 -65.40
CA LYS A 168 25.75 36.59 -65.03
C LYS A 168 25.34 36.45 -63.55
N LYS A 169 26.01 37.18 -62.64
CA LYS A 169 25.69 37.22 -61.20
C LYS A 169 24.34 37.89 -60.93
N LEU A 170 23.99 38.93 -61.67
CA LEU A 170 22.67 39.58 -61.61
C LEU A 170 21.57 38.70 -62.20
N LYS A 171 21.84 37.96 -63.29
CA LYS A 171 20.89 36.99 -63.84
C LYS A 171 20.65 35.82 -62.89
N SER A 172 21.68 35.27 -62.25
CA SER A 172 21.47 34.24 -61.22
C SER A 172 20.73 34.81 -60.01
N ALA A 173 21.10 35.99 -59.52
CA ALA A 173 20.41 36.61 -58.39
C ALA A 173 18.93 36.93 -58.70
N ASN A 174 18.59 37.37 -59.91
CA ASN A 174 17.20 37.52 -60.34
C ASN A 174 16.47 36.18 -60.41
N GLN A 175 17.10 35.15 -60.98
CA GLN A 175 16.50 33.80 -61.05
C GLN A 175 16.28 33.20 -59.66
N ASP A 176 17.22 33.40 -58.74
CA ASP A 176 17.10 33.02 -57.32
C ASP A 176 15.95 33.80 -56.65
N LEU A 177 15.84 35.11 -56.89
CA LEU A 177 14.75 35.94 -56.37
C LEU A 177 13.38 35.58 -56.96
N GLU A 178 13.29 35.28 -58.25
CA GLU A 178 12.07 34.80 -58.92
C GLU A 178 11.62 33.45 -58.35
N SER A 179 12.56 32.51 -58.13
CA SER A 179 12.27 31.24 -57.45
C SER A 179 11.77 31.46 -56.01
N ASN A 180 12.46 32.28 -55.22
CA ASN A 180 12.03 32.57 -53.85
C ASN A 180 10.65 33.27 -53.82
N LEU A 181 10.37 34.17 -54.76
CA LEU A 181 9.06 34.83 -54.87
C LEU A 181 7.96 33.81 -55.20
N GLN A 182 8.24 32.86 -56.08
CA GLN A 182 7.31 31.77 -56.40
C GLN A 182 7.10 30.84 -55.20
N ASP A 183 8.15 30.48 -54.46
CA ASP A 183 8.07 29.68 -53.23
C ASP A 183 7.24 30.41 -52.14
N TYR A 184 7.42 31.73 -51.97
CA TYR A 184 6.59 32.54 -51.07
C TYR A 184 5.13 32.61 -51.53
N SER A 185 4.88 32.70 -52.85
CA SER A 185 3.52 32.69 -53.41
C SER A 185 2.82 31.36 -53.14
N ILE A 186 3.46 30.23 -53.46
CA ILE A 186 2.92 28.88 -53.23
C ILE A 186 2.68 28.65 -51.73
N LYS A 187 3.62 29.07 -50.87
CA LYS A 187 3.46 28.95 -49.42
C LYS A 187 2.36 29.84 -48.84
N SER A 188 2.12 31.01 -49.45
CA SER A 188 0.96 31.85 -49.12
C SER A 188 -0.35 31.18 -49.56
N GLU A 189 -0.39 30.61 -50.76
CA GLU A 189 -1.53 29.90 -51.33
C GLU A 189 -1.90 28.65 -50.50
N GLU A 190 -0.91 27.82 -50.15
CA GLU A 190 -1.07 26.72 -49.17
C GLU A 190 -1.63 27.21 -47.82
N SER A 191 -1.19 28.38 -47.35
CA SER A 191 -1.64 28.92 -46.07
C SER A 191 -3.07 29.45 -46.14
N THR A 192 -3.49 30.02 -47.27
CA THR A 192 -4.89 30.39 -47.52
C THR A 192 -5.78 29.16 -47.71
N LEU A 193 -5.32 28.12 -48.41
CA LEU A 193 -6.07 26.87 -48.56
C LEU A 193 -6.31 26.20 -47.20
N LYS A 194 -5.28 26.07 -46.36
CA LYS A 194 -5.42 25.54 -45.00
C LYS A 194 -6.36 26.39 -44.14
N LEU A 195 -6.33 27.72 -44.30
CA LEU A 195 -7.25 28.62 -43.60
C LEU A 195 -8.70 28.47 -44.10
N GLU A 196 -8.90 28.21 -45.39
CA GLU A 196 -10.20 27.94 -45.99
C GLU A 196 -10.75 26.56 -45.59
N GLU A 197 -9.91 25.51 -45.58
CA GLU A 197 -10.23 24.19 -45.01
C GLU A 197 -10.65 24.28 -43.53
N PHE A 198 -9.93 25.02 -42.70
CA PHE A 198 -10.32 25.26 -41.31
C PHE A 198 -11.62 26.07 -41.20
N ASN A 199 -11.86 27.04 -42.07
CA ASN A 199 -13.08 27.84 -42.11
C ASN A 199 -14.29 26.98 -42.52
N ASP A 200 -14.13 26.09 -43.50
CA ASP A 200 -15.18 25.15 -43.94
C ASP A 200 -15.41 24.02 -42.93
N PHE A 201 -14.39 23.60 -42.19
CA PHE A 201 -14.55 22.73 -41.02
C PHE A 201 -15.38 23.41 -39.91
N LEU A 202 -15.12 24.70 -39.62
CA LEU A 202 -15.93 25.48 -38.67
C LEU A 202 -17.37 25.65 -39.17
N LYS A 203 -17.58 25.97 -40.46
CA LYS A 203 -18.92 26.09 -41.08
C LYS A 203 -19.70 24.77 -41.02
N SER A 204 -19.07 23.65 -41.37
CA SER A 204 -19.74 22.33 -41.42
C SER A 204 -20.16 21.84 -40.03
N HIS A 205 -19.30 22.04 -39.02
CA HIS A 205 -19.65 21.81 -37.61
C HIS A 205 -20.43 22.96 -36.95
N LYS A 206 -20.81 24.00 -37.71
CA LYS A 206 -21.62 25.17 -37.30
C LYS A 206 -21.01 26.04 -36.19
N PHE A 207 -19.70 25.97 -35.99
CA PHE A 207 -18.96 26.82 -35.05
C PHE A 207 -18.66 28.19 -35.68
N LYS A 208 -18.91 29.27 -34.93
CA LYS A 208 -18.61 30.64 -35.36
C LYS A 208 -17.21 31.11 -34.96
N THR A 209 -16.52 30.36 -34.11
CA THR A 209 -15.20 30.69 -33.58
C THR A 209 -14.45 29.41 -33.23
N THR A 210 -13.13 29.36 -33.45
CA THR A 210 -12.25 28.26 -33.01
C THR A 210 -12.36 27.97 -31.51
N GLU A 211 -12.63 29.00 -30.71
CA GLU A 211 -12.85 28.86 -29.26
C GLU A 211 -14.11 28.04 -28.91
N GLN A 212 -15.15 28.09 -29.76
CA GLN A 212 -16.35 27.26 -29.57
C GLN A 212 -16.07 25.78 -29.85
N LEU A 213 -15.25 25.50 -30.87
CA LEU A 213 -14.74 24.16 -31.16
C LEU A 213 -13.85 23.65 -30.01
N MET A 214 -12.96 24.49 -29.48
CA MET A 214 -12.11 24.16 -28.32
C MET A 214 -12.93 23.83 -27.07
N ARG A 215 -13.93 24.66 -26.73
CA ARG A 215 -14.84 24.41 -25.60
C ARG A 215 -15.62 23.12 -25.80
N LYS A 216 -16.17 22.87 -27.00
CA LYS A 216 -16.85 21.61 -27.35
C LYS A 216 -15.95 20.38 -27.30
N TYR A 217 -14.69 20.51 -27.68
CA TYR A 217 -13.70 19.44 -27.56
C TYR A 217 -13.32 19.17 -26.10
N GLN A 218 -13.22 20.21 -25.26
CA GLN A 218 -13.02 20.08 -23.81
C GLN A 218 -14.26 19.48 -23.11
N GLU A 219 -15.48 19.90 -23.47
CA GLU A 219 -16.75 19.30 -23.05
C GLU A 219 -16.74 17.80 -23.35
N LEU A 220 -16.54 17.42 -24.62
CA LEU A 220 -16.53 16.03 -25.07
C LEU A 220 -15.39 15.20 -24.45
N ASN A 221 -14.20 15.79 -24.24
CA ASN A 221 -13.10 15.12 -23.55
C ASN A 221 -13.38 14.91 -22.06
N ASN A 222 -14.07 15.85 -21.41
CA ASN A 222 -14.50 15.71 -20.01
C ASN A 222 -15.63 14.68 -19.87
N GLU A 223 -16.58 14.64 -20.81
CA GLU A 223 -17.61 13.59 -20.92
C GLU A 223 -16.97 12.22 -21.14
N LEU A 224 -16.01 12.11 -22.06
CA LEU A 224 -15.25 10.88 -22.32
C LEU A 224 -14.38 10.46 -21.13
N SER A 225 -13.89 11.41 -20.33
CA SER A 225 -13.19 11.13 -19.07
C SER A 225 -14.14 10.61 -17.98
N LYS A 226 -15.34 11.18 -17.87
CA LYS A 226 -16.40 10.70 -16.95
C LYS A 226 -16.86 9.30 -17.32
N ALA A 227 -17.22 9.07 -18.59
CA ALA A 227 -17.62 7.76 -19.09
C ALA A 227 -16.52 6.69 -18.92
N LYS A 228 -15.23 7.08 -18.94
CA LYS A 228 -14.11 6.18 -18.59
C LYS A 228 -14.03 5.88 -17.11
N SER A 229 -14.33 6.84 -16.22
CA SER A 229 -14.44 6.59 -14.78
C SER A 229 -15.60 5.63 -14.51
N GLU A 230 -16.79 5.96 -15.02
CA GLU A 230 -18.02 5.18 -14.85
C GLU A 230 -17.88 3.73 -15.39
N LEU A 231 -17.13 3.54 -16.49
CA LEU A 231 -16.78 2.21 -17.02
C LEU A 231 -15.76 1.47 -16.13
N GLY A 232 -14.84 2.19 -15.50
CA GLY A 232 -13.92 1.63 -14.50
C GLY A 232 -14.66 1.19 -13.24
N ASP A 233 -15.53 2.06 -12.72
CA ASP A 233 -16.41 1.79 -11.58
C ASP A 233 -17.31 0.57 -11.86
N ALA A 234 -17.89 0.47 -13.06
CA ALA A 234 -18.66 -0.70 -13.50
C ALA A 234 -17.82 -1.99 -13.54
N GLY A 235 -16.57 -1.92 -13.99
CA GLY A 235 -15.64 -3.04 -13.97
C GLY A 235 -15.21 -3.46 -12.54
N ASP A 236 -15.21 -2.53 -11.59
CA ASP A 236 -14.99 -2.86 -10.17
C ASP A 236 -16.24 -3.44 -9.50
N TRP A 237 -17.45 -3.06 -9.93
CA TRP A 237 -18.68 -3.78 -9.57
C TRP A 237 -18.71 -5.20 -10.15
N GLU A 238 -18.25 -5.41 -11.39
CA GLU A 238 -18.14 -6.74 -11.99
C GLU A 238 -17.15 -7.64 -11.22
N LYS A 239 -15.99 -7.11 -10.82
CA LYS A 239 -15.04 -7.82 -9.94
C LYS A 239 -15.67 -8.22 -8.61
N ARG A 240 -16.32 -7.26 -7.92
CA ARG A 240 -17.00 -7.51 -6.63
C ARG A 240 -18.13 -8.54 -6.77
N TYR A 241 -18.87 -8.51 -7.87
CA TYR A 241 -19.93 -9.48 -8.15
C TYR A 241 -19.34 -10.88 -8.37
N ASN A 242 -18.27 -11.01 -9.14
CA ASN A 242 -17.59 -12.29 -9.39
C ASN A 242 -16.90 -12.84 -8.12
N GLU A 243 -16.33 -11.97 -7.29
CA GLU A 243 -15.75 -12.32 -5.99
C GLU A 243 -16.84 -12.79 -5.00
N LEU A 244 -17.96 -12.08 -4.93
CA LEU A 244 -19.12 -12.48 -4.13
C LEU A 244 -19.72 -13.82 -4.62
N LEU A 245 -19.81 -14.03 -5.93
CA LEU A 245 -20.28 -15.28 -6.54
C LEU A 245 -19.36 -16.46 -6.19
N LYS A 246 -18.03 -16.25 -6.27
CA LYS A 246 -17.02 -17.23 -5.85
C LYS A 246 -17.12 -17.55 -4.35
N ASN A 247 -17.31 -16.53 -3.50
CA ASN A 247 -17.48 -16.73 -2.07
C ASN A 247 -18.76 -17.53 -1.75
N TYR A 248 -19.86 -17.29 -2.46
CA TYR A 248 -21.07 -18.12 -2.35
C TYR A 248 -20.83 -19.56 -2.84
N GLU A 249 -20.05 -19.77 -3.91
CA GLU A 249 -19.71 -21.12 -4.39
C GLU A 249 -18.90 -21.88 -3.32
N GLU A 250 -17.85 -21.26 -2.76
CA GLU A 250 -17.03 -21.80 -1.66
C GLU A 250 -17.85 -22.05 -0.37
N GLU A 251 -18.80 -21.17 -0.02
CA GLU A 251 -19.73 -21.40 1.09
C GLU A 251 -20.67 -22.59 0.80
N THR A 252 -21.16 -22.73 -0.43
CA THR A 252 -21.98 -23.90 -0.78
C THR A 252 -21.20 -25.20 -0.71
N ASP A 253 -19.92 -25.22 -1.10
CA ASP A 253 -19.08 -26.43 -1.08
C ASP A 253 -18.61 -26.80 0.33
N THR A 254 -18.23 -25.83 1.16
CA THR A 254 -17.96 -26.07 2.59
C THR A 254 -19.23 -26.59 3.29
N ARG A 255 -20.41 -26.02 3.01
CA ARG A 255 -21.70 -26.52 3.49
C ARG A 255 -22.03 -27.93 2.99
N LYS A 256 -21.74 -28.25 1.72
CA LYS A 256 -21.89 -29.62 1.17
C LYS A 256 -20.95 -30.61 1.87
N ASN A 257 -19.74 -30.20 2.25
CA ASN A 257 -18.77 -31.06 2.92
C ASN A 257 -19.14 -31.29 4.40
N ALA A 258 -19.47 -30.24 5.14
CA ALA A 258 -20.00 -30.36 6.50
C ALA A 258 -21.28 -31.23 6.56
N LEU A 259 -22.13 -31.19 5.52
CA LEU A 259 -23.29 -32.07 5.41
C LEU A 259 -22.92 -33.55 5.14
N LYS A 260 -21.81 -33.84 4.44
CA LYS A 260 -21.29 -35.21 4.31
C LYS A 260 -20.78 -35.71 5.65
N GLU A 261 -19.90 -34.95 6.30
CA GLU A 261 -19.33 -35.27 7.61
C GLU A 261 -20.41 -35.50 8.67
N ALA A 262 -21.45 -34.66 8.71
CA ALA A 262 -22.59 -34.83 9.61
C ALA A 262 -23.42 -36.09 9.31
N ASN A 263 -23.48 -36.54 8.05
CA ASN A 263 -24.12 -37.81 7.68
C ASN A 263 -23.23 -39.02 8.01
N ASP A 264 -21.91 -38.92 7.81
CA ASP A 264 -20.96 -39.99 8.12
C ASP A 264 -20.87 -40.22 9.64
N LEU A 265 -20.77 -39.16 10.45
CA LEU A 265 -20.87 -39.22 11.91
C LEU A 265 -22.23 -39.80 12.37
N LYS A 266 -23.32 -39.51 11.65
CA LYS A 266 -24.65 -40.07 11.92
C LYS A 266 -24.73 -41.56 11.54
N ILE A 267 -23.98 -42.01 10.54
CA ILE A 267 -23.85 -43.44 10.20
C ILE A 267 -23.02 -44.13 11.29
N GLU A 268 -21.87 -43.58 11.67
CA GLU A 268 -21.01 -44.11 12.74
C GLU A 268 -21.76 -44.23 14.08
N LEU A 269 -22.46 -43.16 14.49
CA LEU A 269 -23.29 -43.15 15.71
C LEU A 269 -24.40 -44.22 15.67
N ASN A 270 -24.99 -44.50 14.51
CA ASN A 270 -25.96 -45.59 14.35
C ASN A 270 -25.30 -46.98 14.38
N MET A 271 -24.10 -47.14 13.80
CA MET A 271 -23.32 -48.38 13.92
C MET A 271 -22.93 -48.65 15.37
N LEU A 272 -22.43 -47.64 16.10
CA LEU A 272 -22.03 -47.75 17.50
C LEU A 272 -23.24 -48.05 18.41
N LYS A 273 -24.40 -47.39 18.19
CA LYS A 273 -25.65 -47.75 18.88
C LYS A 273 -26.06 -49.20 18.62
N ARG A 274 -25.96 -49.68 17.37
CA ARG A 274 -26.27 -51.07 17.02
C ARG A 274 -25.29 -52.05 17.68
N GLN A 275 -24.00 -51.74 17.69
CA GLN A 275 -22.96 -52.53 18.36
C GLN A 275 -23.21 -52.60 19.87
N HIS A 276 -23.51 -51.47 20.52
CA HIS A 276 -23.81 -51.44 21.95
C HIS A 276 -25.10 -52.20 22.29
N ASN A 277 -26.15 -52.09 21.47
CA ASN A 277 -27.36 -52.88 21.66
C ASN A 277 -27.09 -54.39 21.51
N LEU A 278 -26.29 -54.81 20.53
CA LEU A 278 -25.87 -56.21 20.38
C LEU A 278 -25.00 -56.70 21.56
N GLU A 279 -24.15 -55.85 22.13
CA GLU A 279 -23.45 -56.18 23.38
C GLU A 279 -24.45 -56.31 24.54
N LEU A 280 -25.37 -55.37 24.74
CA LEU A 280 -26.40 -55.46 25.77
C LEU A 280 -27.26 -56.73 25.64
N GLU A 281 -27.66 -57.11 24.42
CA GLU A 281 -28.35 -58.37 24.15
C GLU A 281 -27.49 -59.59 24.52
N GLY A 282 -26.21 -59.60 24.14
CA GLY A 282 -25.26 -60.66 24.51
C GLY A 282 -25.03 -60.77 26.03
N ARG A 283 -24.84 -59.63 26.72
CA ARG A 283 -24.71 -59.59 28.20
C ARG A 283 -26.00 -60.07 28.87
N ASN A 284 -27.17 -59.66 28.37
CA ASN A 284 -28.46 -60.12 28.88
C ASN A 284 -28.69 -61.63 28.66
N ALA A 285 -28.23 -62.18 27.53
CA ALA A 285 -28.22 -63.63 27.30
C ALA A 285 -27.32 -64.33 28.33
N SER A 286 -26.07 -63.90 28.52
CA SER A 286 -25.18 -64.48 29.55
C SER A 286 -25.76 -64.36 30.97
N ILE A 287 -26.43 -63.25 31.31
CA ILE A 287 -27.12 -63.08 32.60
C ILE A 287 -28.30 -64.05 32.73
N LYS A 288 -29.04 -64.33 31.66
CA LYS A 288 -30.14 -65.31 31.63
C LYS A 288 -29.62 -66.73 31.81
N ASP A 289 -28.52 -67.08 31.14
CA ASP A 289 -27.91 -68.40 31.21
C ASP A 289 -27.32 -68.66 32.61
N LEU A 290 -26.60 -67.69 33.19
CA LEU A 290 -26.11 -67.76 34.57
C LEU A 290 -27.24 -67.84 35.60
N LYS A 291 -28.37 -67.15 35.38
CA LYS A 291 -29.57 -67.29 36.22
C LYS A 291 -30.19 -68.69 36.10
N MET A 292 -30.20 -69.28 34.90
CA MET A 292 -30.69 -70.64 34.68
C MET A 292 -29.75 -71.67 35.33
N GLU A 293 -28.43 -71.53 35.20
CA GLU A 293 -27.46 -72.40 35.86
C GLU A 293 -27.52 -72.28 37.39
N MET A 294 -27.69 -71.08 37.94
CA MET A 294 -27.91 -70.85 39.36
C MET A 294 -29.22 -71.47 39.84
N SER A 295 -30.30 -71.39 39.06
CA SER A 295 -31.58 -72.04 39.36
C SER A 295 -31.47 -73.57 39.33
N ASN A 296 -30.79 -74.13 38.31
CA ASN A 296 -30.53 -75.56 38.20
C ASN A 296 -29.65 -76.08 39.35
N SER A 297 -28.65 -75.30 39.76
CA SER A 297 -27.79 -75.61 40.90
C SER A 297 -28.58 -75.57 42.21
N LYS A 298 -29.41 -74.53 42.42
CA LYS A 298 -30.33 -74.46 43.56
C LYS A 298 -31.28 -75.66 43.60
N GLN A 299 -31.86 -76.05 42.46
CA GLN A 299 -32.73 -77.24 42.37
C GLN A 299 -31.97 -78.52 42.73
N ARG A 300 -30.75 -78.71 42.24
CA ARG A 300 -29.88 -79.85 42.61
C ARG A 300 -29.57 -79.87 44.10
N TYR A 301 -29.26 -78.72 44.71
CA TYR A 301 -29.05 -78.63 46.15
C TYR A 301 -30.33 -78.93 46.93
N THR A 302 -31.50 -78.46 46.50
CA THR A 302 -32.79 -78.83 47.13
C THR A 302 -33.07 -80.33 47.01
N GLN A 303 -32.79 -80.96 45.86
CA GLN A 303 -32.95 -82.40 45.67
C GLN A 303 -32.00 -83.22 46.55
N GLU A 304 -30.72 -82.84 46.64
CA GLU A 304 -29.78 -83.54 47.52
C GLU A 304 -30.04 -83.24 49.01
N ILE A 305 -30.57 -82.06 49.38
CA ILE A 305 -31.09 -81.80 50.73
C ILE A 305 -32.23 -82.77 51.05
N SER A 306 -33.26 -82.88 50.21
CA SER A 306 -34.37 -83.82 50.48
C SER A 306 -33.93 -85.28 50.50
N ARG A 307 -32.92 -85.66 49.70
CA ARG A 307 -32.29 -86.98 49.75
C ARG A 307 -31.48 -87.20 51.03
N LEU A 308 -30.81 -86.17 51.54
CA LEU A 308 -30.09 -86.23 52.82
C LEU A 308 -31.06 -86.23 54.00
N GLU A 309 -32.19 -85.53 53.92
CA GLU A 309 -33.29 -85.59 54.89
C GLU A 309 -33.91 -86.99 54.93
N GLU A 310 -34.25 -87.57 53.76
CA GLU A 310 -34.69 -88.96 53.62
C GLU A 310 -33.63 -89.94 54.16
N LYS A 311 -32.34 -89.73 53.87
CA LYS A 311 -31.26 -90.57 54.41
C LYS A 311 -31.09 -90.40 55.91
N ILE A 312 -31.28 -89.22 56.48
CA ILE A 312 -31.21 -88.98 57.93
C ILE A 312 -32.39 -89.65 58.64
N GLU A 313 -33.58 -89.63 58.06
CA GLU A 313 -34.74 -90.33 58.62
C GLU A 313 -34.60 -91.85 58.50
N ASN A 314 -34.12 -92.36 57.35
CA ASN A 314 -33.76 -93.76 57.19
C ASN A 314 -32.64 -94.17 58.16
N LEU A 315 -31.64 -93.32 58.43
CA LEU A 315 -30.60 -93.57 59.43
C LEU A 315 -31.10 -93.44 60.88
N ARG A 316 -32.17 -92.70 61.15
CA ARG A 316 -32.84 -92.72 62.46
C ARG A 316 -33.54 -94.05 62.68
N LEU A 317 -34.35 -94.48 61.70
CA LEU A 317 -35.01 -95.80 61.71
C LEU A 317 -33.97 -96.93 61.76
N GLU A 318 -32.85 -96.80 61.04
CA GLU A 318 -31.76 -97.77 61.07
C GLU A 318 -31.03 -97.75 62.42
N ASN A 319 -30.73 -96.57 63.01
CA ASN A 319 -30.08 -96.49 64.33
C ASN A 319 -31.01 -96.98 65.46
N GLU A 320 -32.31 -96.71 65.39
CA GLU A 320 -33.35 -97.27 66.25
C GLU A 320 -33.43 -98.81 66.14
N SER A 321 -32.94 -99.39 65.03
CA SER A 321 -32.75 -100.85 64.87
C SER A 321 -31.33 -101.35 65.20
N ASN A 322 -30.29 -100.52 65.05
CA ASN A 322 -28.88 -100.87 65.27
C ASN A 322 -28.41 -100.66 66.72
N GLU A 323 -29.10 -99.85 67.52
CA GLU A 323 -28.96 -99.87 68.99
C GLU A 323 -29.35 -101.24 69.58
N ALA A 324 -30.11 -102.07 68.84
CA ALA A 324 -30.37 -103.47 69.19
C ALA A 324 -29.32 -104.47 68.66
N MET A 325 -28.33 -104.04 67.86
CA MET A 325 -27.47 -104.94 67.04
C MET A 325 -25.99 -104.52 66.90
N SER A 326 -25.44 -103.67 67.79
CA SER A 326 -24.05 -103.19 67.67
C SER A 326 -23.21 -103.21 68.96
N ASP A 327 -23.25 -104.33 69.69
CA ASP A 327 -22.12 -104.76 70.54
C ASP A 327 -21.24 -105.76 69.75
N SER A 328 -19.94 -105.82 70.06
CA SER A 328 -18.85 -106.45 69.27
C SER A 328 -18.53 -105.73 67.94
N THR A 329 -17.27 -105.53 67.53
CA THR A 329 -15.97 -105.80 68.17
C THR A 329 -14.89 -104.89 67.56
N ARG A 330 -13.88 -104.50 68.34
CA ARG A 330 -12.59 -103.98 67.84
C ARG A 330 -11.53 -105.07 68.01
N ASP A 331 -10.60 -105.19 67.07
CA ASP A 331 -9.24 -105.65 67.38
C ASP A 331 -8.22 -105.09 66.37
N GLU A 332 -6.94 -105.10 66.73
CA GLU A 332 -5.83 -104.46 66.01
C GLU A 332 -4.70 -105.44 65.66
N GLY A 333 -3.64 -104.92 65.03
CA GLY A 333 -2.29 -105.32 65.43
C GLY A 333 -1.62 -106.47 64.66
N LYS A 334 -1.05 -106.15 63.48
CA LYS A 334 0.17 -106.84 63.01
C LYS A 334 1.05 -105.91 62.19
N ILE A 335 2.26 -105.66 62.70
CA ILE A 335 3.35 -105.00 61.97
C ILE A 335 4.13 -106.10 61.24
N ASP A 336 3.66 -106.41 60.03
CA ASP A 336 4.35 -107.28 59.06
C ASP A 336 5.24 -106.45 58.13
N PHE A 337 6.05 -107.14 57.31
CA PHE A 337 6.90 -106.65 56.21
C PHE A 337 6.28 -105.52 55.34
N ASN A 338 4.95 -105.46 55.27
CA ASN A 338 4.18 -104.34 54.73
C ASN A 338 4.59 -102.97 55.29
N GLU A 339 5.03 -102.85 56.54
CA GLU A 339 5.49 -101.57 57.10
C GLU A 339 6.80 -101.08 56.48
N PHE A 340 7.73 -101.99 56.14
CA PHE A 340 8.94 -101.62 55.42
C PHE A 340 8.65 -101.22 53.97
N ASN A 341 7.74 -101.92 53.29
CA ASN A 341 7.27 -101.49 51.97
C ASN A 341 6.56 -100.14 52.02
N LYS A 342 5.69 -99.89 53.01
CA LYS A 342 5.10 -98.57 53.28
C LYS A 342 6.17 -97.51 53.58
N LEU A 343 7.25 -97.84 54.28
CA LEU A 343 8.35 -96.91 54.53
C LEU A 343 9.12 -96.57 53.23
N SER A 344 9.33 -97.55 52.36
CA SER A 344 9.92 -97.35 51.03
C SER A 344 9.00 -96.53 50.10
N GLU A 345 7.70 -96.83 50.10
CA GLU A 345 6.68 -96.10 49.35
C GLU A 345 6.49 -94.67 49.87
N THR A 346 6.49 -94.45 51.19
CA THR A 346 6.45 -93.09 51.77
C THR A 346 7.74 -92.33 51.50
N HIS A 347 8.92 -92.96 51.50
CA HIS A 347 10.16 -92.32 51.05
C HIS A 347 10.10 -91.93 49.57
N HIS A 348 9.62 -92.83 48.69
CA HIS A 348 9.45 -92.52 47.27
C HIS A 348 8.39 -91.43 47.02
N ASN A 349 7.27 -91.48 47.74
CA ASN A 349 6.24 -90.45 47.68
C ASN A 349 6.74 -89.11 48.25
N LEU A 350 7.56 -89.11 49.30
CA LEU A 350 8.19 -87.90 49.85
C LEU A 350 9.22 -87.32 48.87
N GLN A 351 10.00 -88.17 48.19
CA GLN A 351 10.91 -87.74 47.12
C GLN A 351 10.14 -87.14 45.93
N LYS A 352 9.01 -87.74 45.56
CA LYS A 352 8.12 -87.23 44.49
C LYS A 352 7.41 -85.93 44.90
N GLN A 353 7.00 -85.80 46.16
CA GLN A 353 6.47 -84.58 46.74
C GLN A 353 7.54 -83.49 46.81
N TYR A 354 8.79 -83.81 47.15
CA TYR A 354 9.91 -82.88 47.15
C TYR A 354 10.21 -82.34 45.74
N LEU A 355 10.25 -83.21 44.73
CA LEU A 355 10.42 -82.80 43.34
C LEU A 355 9.25 -81.94 42.84
N SER A 356 8.00 -82.35 43.11
CA SER A 356 6.82 -81.57 42.75
C SER A 356 6.75 -80.22 43.49
N ALA A 357 7.17 -80.17 44.76
CA ALA A 357 7.31 -78.93 45.51
C ALA A 357 8.44 -78.05 44.94
N GLN A 358 9.56 -78.63 44.50
CA GLN A 358 10.65 -77.89 43.85
C GLN A 358 10.22 -77.30 42.50
N GLU A 359 9.42 -78.03 41.72
CA GLU A 359 8.81 -77.52 40.49
C GLU A 359 7.80 -76.41 40.79
N ASN A 360 6.95 -76.58 41.80
CA ASN A 360 6.01 -75.55 42.26
C ASN A 360 6.71 -74.29 42.78
N TRP A 361 7.83 -74.44 43.50
CA TRP A 361 8.66 -73.30 43.90
C TRP A 361 9.26 -72.57 42.70
N LYS A 362 9.67 -73.29 41.64
CA LYS A 362 10.17 -72.68 40.39
C LYS A 362 9.07 -71.99 39.56
N THR A 363 7.83 -72.50 39.56
CA THR A 363 6.71 -71.82 38.89
C THR A 363 6.23 -70.60 39.69
N ILE A 364 6.27 -70.66 41.03
CA ILE A 364 6.05 -69.49 41.89
C ILE A 364 7.16 -68.47 41.65
N GLU A 365 8.43 -68.86 41.67
CA GLU A 365 9.59 -67.99 41.40
C GLU A 365 9.49 -67.31 40.02
N SER A 366 9.21 -68.07 38.95
CA SER A 366 9.05 -67.46 37.61
C SER A 366 7.83 -66.56 37.52
N SER A 367 6.71 -66.87 38.19
CA SER A 367 5.55 -65.98 38.27
C SER A 367 5.84 -64.69 39.04
N LEU A 368 6.68 -64.74 40.08
CA LEU A 368 7.10 -63.59 40.86
C LEU A 368 8.11 -62.73 40.08
N LEU A 369 9.05 -63.34 39.36
CA LEU A 369 9.97 -62.65 38.45
C LEU A 369 9.19 -61.93 37.33
N LEU A 370 8.28 -62.62 36.64
CA LEU A 370 7.39 -62.00 35.65
C LEU A 370 6.54 -60.86 36.24
N LYS A 371 6.11 -60.97 37.51
CA LYS A 371 5.40 -59.88 38.19
C LYS A 371 6.33 -58.71 38.52
N ILE A 372 7.59 -58.95 38.89
CA ILE A 372 8.61 -57.93 39.10
C ILE A 372 8.94 -57.22 37.77
N ASP A 373 9.09 -57.95 36.67
CA ASP A 373 9.36 -57.37 35.34
C ASP A 373 8.18 -56.51 34.83
N ASN A 374 6.94 -56.98 35.04
CA ASN A 374 5.73 -56.21 34.74
C ASN A 374 5.61 -54.95 35.63
N LEU A 375 5.96 -55.04 36.92
CA LEU A 375 5.99 -53.87 37.80
C LEU A 375 7.12 -52.90 37.46
N SER A 376 8.29 -53.40 37.03
CA SER A 376 9.44 -52.60 36.62
C SER A 376 9.16 -51.85 35.31
N SER A 377 8.64 -52.54 34.30
CA SER A 377 8.24 -51.93 33.03
C SER A 377 7.07 -50.95 33.16
N SER A 378 6.11 -51.22 34.06
CA SER A 378 5.08 -50.25 34.47
C SER A 378 5.68 -49.04 35.19
N THR A 379 6.64 -49.25 36.09
CA THR A 379 7.36 -48.18 36.78
C THR A 379 8.14 -47.30 35.80
N ASP A 380 8.77 -47.90 34.78
CA ASP A 380 9.54 -47.16 33.77
C ASP A 380 8.66 -46.48 32.72
N SER A 381 7.46 -46.99 32.42
CA SER A 381 6.48 -46.26 31.62
C SER A 381 5.90 -45.06 32.39
N LEU A 382 5.65 -45.21 33.69
CA LEU A 382 5.25 -44.12 34.59
C LEU A 382 6.36 -43.07 34.80
N LYS A 383 7.65 -43.46 34.85
CA LYS A 383 8.77 -42.49 34.81
C LYS A 383 8.78 -41.73 33.48
N LYS A 384 8.57 -42.41 32.35
CA LYS A 384 8.52 -41.77 31.02
C LYS A 384 7.34 -40.82 30.87
N SER A 385 6.14 -41.15 31.37
CA SER A 385 5.00 -40.23 31.37
C SER A 385 5.23 -39.05 32.33
N LYS A 386 5.71 -39.29 33.55
CA LYS A 386 6.08 -38.21 34.50
C LYS A 386 7.08 -37.23 33.88
N ASN A 387 8.10 -37.73 33.19
CA ASN A 387 9.10 -36.87 32.54
C ASN A 387 8.50 -36.05 31.38
N LYS A 388 7.55 -36.60 30.61
CA LYS A 388 6.79 -35.83 29.60
C LYS A 388 5.95 -34.74 30.25
N LEU A 389 5.08 -35.08 31.22
CA LEU A 389 4.27 -34.09 31.94
C LEU A 389 5.14 -33.00 32.58
N SER A 390 6.31 -33.35 33.13
CA SER A 390 7.24 -32.37 33.69
C SER A 390 7.88 -31.45 32.63
N GLN A 391 8.07 -31.91 31.39
CA GLN A 391 8.54 -31.07 30.27
C GLN A 391 7.41 -30.19 29.73
N ASP A 392 6.20 -30.71 29.63
CA ASP A 392 5.04 -29.99 29.12
C ASP A 392 4.52 -28.94 30.12
N LEU A 393 4.59 -29.21 31.43
CA LEU A 393 4.37 -28.23 32.49
C LEU A 393 5.44 -27.10 32.44
N ALA A 394 6.72 -27.45 32.23
CA ALA A 394 7.77 -26.44 32.06
C ALA A 394 7.56 -25.57 30.80
N ARG A 395 7.09 -26.15 29.69
CA ARG A 395 6.70 -25.41 28.48
C ARG A 395 5.52 -24.48 28.73
N LEU A 396 4.47 -24.98 29.37
CA LEU A 396 3.28 -24.20 29.70
C LEU A 396 3.60 -23.04 30.65
N ASN A 397 4.45 -23.27 31.66
CA ASN A 397 4.91 -22.24 32.58
C ASN A 397 5.74 -21.16 31.86
N ASN A 398 6.62 -21.54 30.93
CA ASN A 398 7.35 -20.58 30.10
C ASN A 398 6.40 -19.78 29.19
N SER A 399 5.40 -20.42 28.58
CA SER A 399 4.39 -19.75 27.75
C SER A 399 3.56 -18.75 28.56
N LEU A 400 3.12 -19.14 29.76
CA LEU A 400 2.42 -18.29 30.72
C LEU A 400 3.27 -17.10 31.17
N GLN A 401 4.59 -17.32 31.36
CA GLN A 401 5.52 -16.25 31.71
C GLN A 401 5.73 -15.26 30.55
N VAL A 402 5.78 -15.72 29.30
CA VAL A 402 5.82 -14.87 28.11
C VAL A 402 4.53 -14.06 27.99
N GLN A 403 3.36 -14.69 28.06
CA GLN A 403 2.05 -14.01 28.05
C GLN A 403 1.89 -13.01 29.21
N SER A 404 2.46 -13.31 30.39
CA SER A 404 2.48 -12.37 31.52
C SER A 404 3.36 -11.13 31.28
N VAL A 405 4.41 -11.24 30.45
CA VAL A 405 5.22 -10.10 30.01
C VAL A 405 4.51 -9.33 28.90
N GLU A 406 3.91 -10.02 27.93
CA GLU A 406 3.13 -9.40 26.86
C GLU A 406 1.94 -8.59 27.42
N LEU A 407 1.19 -9.13 28.38
CA LEU A 407 0.13 -8.40 29.09
C LEU A 407 0.65 -7.16 29.83
N LYS A 408 1.84 -7.22 30.45
CA LYS A 408 2.44 -6.05 31.12
C LYS A 408 2.87 -4.98 30.13
N ASN A 409 3.39 -5.37 28.98
CA ASN A 409 3.76 -4.45 27.91
C ASN A 409 2.51 -3.78 27.32
N ALA A 410 1.46 -4.54 27.02
CA ALA A 410 0.18 -4.02 26.53
C ALA A 410 -0.50 -3.08 27.54
N LEU A 411 -0.42 -3.38 28.85
CA LEU A 411 -0.92 -2.47 29.89
C LEU A 411 -0.13 -1.15 29.94
N ALA A 412 1.21 -1.21 29.84
CA ALA A 412 2.03 -0.01 29.79
C ALA A 412 1.79 0.84 28.52
N GLU A 413 1.57 0.19 27.37
CA GLU A 413 1.18 0.84 26.12
C GLU A 413 -0.19 1.53 26.27
N ILE A 414 -1.20 0.81 26.80
CA ILE A 414 -2.52 1.35 27.12
C ILE A 414 -2.44 2.55 28.06
N ASP A 415 -1.58 2.54 29.07
CA ASP A 415 -1.41 3.68 29.98
C ASP A 415 -0.71 4.87 29.29
N SER A 416 0.28 4.62 28.41
CA SER A 416 0.89 5.69 27.60
C SER A 416 -0.11 6.34 26.63
N LEU A 417 -1.01 5.55 26.02
CA LEU A 417 -2.08 6.03 25.15
C LEU A 417 -3.17 6.79 25.93
N LYS A 418 -3.41 6.46 27.22
CA LYS A 418 -4.26 7.29 28.10
C LYS A 418 -3.60 8.64 28.38
N GLU A 419 -2.29 8.67 28.64
CA GLU A 419 -1.57 9.93 28.86
C GLU A 419 -1.58 10.81 27.60
N GLU A 420 -1.33 10.25 26.42
CA GLU A 420 -1.44 10.98 25.14
C GLU A 420 -2.88 11.48 24.91
N LYS A 421 -3.90 10.63 25.10
CA LYS A 421 -5.30 11.03 24.99
C LYS A 421 -5.64 12.19 25.94
N ASN A 422 -5.16 12.16 27.18
CA ASN A 422 -5.40 13.23 28.16
C ASN A 422 -4.69 14.54 27.76
N GLN A 423 -3.49 14.47 27.19
CA GLN A 423 -2.78 15.63 26.64
C GLN A 423 -3.53 16.22 25.43
N LEU A 424 -4.01 15.37 24.51
CA LEU A 424 -4.80 15.78 23.35
C LEU A 424 -6.15 16.39 23.77
N GLN A 425 -6.84 15.82 24.76
CA GLN A 425 -8.07 16.39 25.31
C GLN A 425 -7.82 17.79 25.88
N LEU A 426 -6.78 17.96 26.72
CA LEU A 426 -6.43 19.26 27.28
C LEU A 426 -6.03 20.27 26.19
N ALA A 427 -5.41 19.83 25.10
CA ALA A 427 -5.12 20.67 23.94
C ALA A 427 -6.39 21.09 23.17
N VAL A 428 -7.40 20.21 23.08
CA VAL A 428 -8.73 20.54 22.52
C VAL A 428 -9.45 21.53 23.43
N ASP A 429 -9.54 21.27 24.74
CA ASP A 429 -10.20 22.13 25.71
C ASP A 429 -9.64 23.57 25.69
N LEU A 430 -8.31 23.71 25.55
CA LEU A 430 -7.65 25.01 25.36
C LEU A 430 -8.00 25.67 24.02
N LYS A 431 -8.11 24.90 22.93
CA LYS A 431 -8.48 25.44 21.61
C LYS A 431 -9.95 25.83 21.52
N ASP A 432 -10.83 25.14 22.23
CA ASP A 432 -12.24 25.52 22.34
C ASP A 432 -12.40 26.79 23.20
N ASN A 433 -11.60 26.97 24.26
CA ASN A 433 -11.54 28.25 24.96
C ASN A 433 -11.02 29.40 24.05
N ASP A 434 -9.96 29.18 23.27
CA ASP A 434 -9.48 30.16 22.28
C ASP A 434 -10.58 30.52 21.27
N ASN A 435 -11.34 29.52 20.79
CA ASN A 435 -12.45 29.72 19.85
C ASN A 435 -13.61 30.51 20.49
N VAL A 436 -13.99 30.23 21.73
CA VAL A 436 -14.99 31.01 22.48
C VAL A 436 -14.53 32.46 22.66
N GLU A 437 -13.26 32.67 23.05
CA GLU A 437 -12.68 34.01 23.16
C GLU A 437 -12.67 34.76 21.81
N LEU A 438 -12.40 34.09 20.69
CA LEU A 438 -12.43 34.69 19.36
C LEU A 438 -13.85 35.02 18.91
N ASN A 439 -14.82 34.15 19.19
CA ASN A 439 -16.23 34.40 18.92
C ASN A 439 -16.77 35.58 19.74
N GLU A 440 -16.43 35.69 21.03
CA GLU A 440 -16.74 36.86 21.84
C GLU A 440 -16.14 38.16 21.26
N LYS A 441 -14.89 38.11 20.77
CA LYS A 441 -14.23 39.27 20.15
C LYS A 441 -14.92 39.66 18.84
N LEU A 442 -15.35 38.68 18.05
CA LEU A 442 -16.09 38.87 16.80
C LEU A 442 -17.50 39.47 17.05
N GLU A 443 -18.24 38.94 18.03
CA GLU A 443 -19.56 39.48 18.42
C GLU A 443 -19.45 40.93 18.91
N LYS A 444 -18.43 41.25 19.72
CA LYS A 444 -18.15 42.62 20.19
C LYS A 444 -17.88 43.56 19.01
N ILE A 445 -17.11 43.13 18.00
CA ILE A 445 -16.86 43.90 16.77
C ILE A 445 -18.16 44.07 15.95
N GLN A 446 -18.97 43.02 15.77
CA GLN A 446 -20.26 43.10 15.09
C GLN A 446 -21.23 44.05 15.81
N SER A 447 -21.26 44.04 17.14
CA SER A 447 -22.07 44.94 17.95
C SER A 447 -21.67 46.41 17.75
N VAL A 448 -20.36 46.71 17.76
CA VAL A 448 -19.84 48.05 17.45
C VAL A 448 -20.20 48.46 16.03
N TYR A 449 -19.97 47.60 15.03
CA TYR A 449 -20.31 47.89 13.62
C TYR A 449 -21.81 48.16 13.43
N ASN A 450 -22.68 47.39 14.09
CA ASN A 450 -24.12 47.60 14.03
C ASN A 450 -24.55 48.91 14.72
N GLN A 451 -23.89 49.29 15.83
CA GLN A 451 -24.10 50.59 16.48
C GLN A 451 -23.63 51.75 15.57
N GLU A 452 -22.47 51.65 14.93
CA GLU A 452 -21.99 52.65 13.97
C GLU A 452 -22.91 52.77 12.76
N ARG A 453 -23.36 51.64 12.19
CA ARG A 453 -24.33 51.61 11.09
C ARG A 453 -25.67 52.24 11.48
N ALA A 454 -26.16 51.99 12.71
CA ALA A 454 -27.36 52.63 13.23
C ALA A 454 -27.17 54.15 13.41
N ASN A 455 -26.03 54.58 13.97
CA ASN A 455 -25.69 55.99 14.15
C ASN A 455 -25.54 56.73 12.81
N LEU A 456 -24.94 56.09 11.80
CA LEU A 456 -24.85 56.63 10.43
C LEU A 456 -26.23 56.72 9.78
N ASN A 457 -27.08 55.69 9.89
CA ASN A 457 -28.46 55.74 9.39
C ASN A 457 -29.28 56.85 10.06
N ALA A 458 -29.18 57.01 11.39
CA ALA A 458 -29.83 58.11 12.11
C ALA A 458 -29.31 59.49 11.66
N LYS A 459 -28.00 59.62 11.40
CA LYS A 459 -27.39 60.84 10.86
C LYS A 459 -27.87 61.14 9.43
N ILE A 460 -27.99 60.12 8.58
CA ILE A 460 -28.56 60.24 7.23
C ILE A 460 -30.03 60.68 7.32
N GLN A 461 -30.85 60.05 8.18
CA GLN A 461 -32.24 60.45 8.39
C GLN A 461 -32.35 61.93 8.79
N ASN A 462 -31.62 62.36 9.83
CA ASN A 462 -31.56 63.76 10.28
C ASN A 462 -31.14 64.73 9.17
N LEU A 463 -30.19 64.33 8.31
CA LEU A 463 -29.78 65.15 7.17
C LEU A 463 -30.88 65.21 6.08
N THR A 464 -31.53 64.10 5.75
CA THR A 464 -32.63 64.09 4.77
C THR A 464 -33.87 64.81 5.25
N GLU A 465 -34.08 64.90 6.57
CA GLU A 465 -35.17 65.68 7.17
C GLU A 465 -34.90 67.18 7.03
N LYS A 466 -33.70 67.65 7.38
CA LYS A 466 -33.27 69.03 7.12
C LYS A 466 -33.34 69.40 5.62
N LEU A 467 -32.95 68.49 4.74
CA LEU A 467 -33.05 68.65 3.29
C LEU A 467 -34.51 68.65 2.75
N LYS A 468 -35.49 68.22 3.57
CA LYS A 468 -36.92 68.41 3.30
C LYS A 468 -37.43 69.73 3.88
N GLU A 469 -36.91 70.18 5.03
CA GLU A 469 -37.24 71.49 5.61
C GLU A 469 -36.76 72.65 4.72
N GLU A 470 -35.52 72.60 4.22
CA GLU A 470 -34.96 73.58 3.27
C GLU A 470 -35.70 73.64 1.93
N LYS A 471 -36.52 72.63 1.59
CA LYS A 471 -37.30 72.58 0.35
C LYS A 471 -38.69 73.19 0.44
N LYS A 472 -39.05 73.86 1.55
CA LYS A 472 -40.25 74.71 1.63
C LYS A 472 -39.99 76.09 1.00
N PRO A 473 -40.73 76.52 -0.03
CA PRO A 473 -40.40 77.73 -0.78
C PRO A 473 -41.07 79.01 -0.21
N GLU A 474 -40.39 79.76 0.66
CA GLU A 474 -40.83 81.13 1.02
C GLU A 474 -39.70 82.18 1.09
N ARG A 475 -39.51 82.85 -0.05
CA ARG A 475 -39.04 84.24 -0.28
C ARG A 475 -38.05 84.90 0.70
N LEU A 476 -36.81 85.00 0.23
CA LEU A 476 -35.93 86.18 0.22
C LEU A 476 -36.00 87.18 1.39
N ASN A 477 -34.86 87.36 2.08
CA ASN A 477 -34.31 88.70 2.27
C ASN A 477 -32.78 88.69 2.30
N LEU A 478 -32.17 89.71 1.71
CA LEU A 478 -30.73 89.94 1.75
C LEU A 478 -30.40 90.83 2.96
N ASN A 479 -29.38 90.47 3.72
CA ASN A 479 -28.49 91.47 4.29
C ASN A 479 -27.05 90.93 4.35
N ARG A 480 -26.06 91.82 4.15
CA ARG A 480 -24.63 91.51 4.23
C ARG A 480 -24.01 92.35 5.32
N ASP A 481 -22.97 91.86 6.00
CA ASP A 481 -21.81 92.67 6.43
C ASP A 481 -20.73 91.84 7.16
N TYR A 482 -19.50 92.40 7.22
CA TYR A 482 -18.25 92.04 7.92
C TYR A 482 -18.09 90.63 8.56
N SER A 483 -17.12 89.74 8.25
CA SER A 483 -15.66 89.80 7.91
C SER A 483 -14.66 89.70 9.09
N VAL A 484 -13.99 88.54 9.19
CA VAL A 484 -12.59 88.28 9.65
C VAL A 484 -12.26 86.84 9.18
N SER A 485 -11.16 86.51 8.49
CA SER A 485 -9.71 86.74 8.66
C SER A 485 -9.00 85.70 9.54
N SER A 486 -8.12 84.90 8.93
CA SER A 486 -6.96 84.15 9.50
C SER A 486 -7.19 83.17 10.67
N GLY A 487 -6.53 82.01 10.75
CA GLY A 487 -5.50 81.39 9.90
C GLY A 487 -4.44 80.65 10.73
N LEU A 488 -3.73 79.66 10.13
CA LEU A 488 -2.68 78.81 10.74
C LEU A 488 -3.17 77.80 11.81
N SER A 489 -2.43 76.76 12.20
CA SER A 489 -1.50 75.79 11.55
C SER A 489 -0.99 74.82 12.66
N TRP A 490 -0.13 73.86 12.28
CA TRP A 490 0.57 72.86 13.13
C TRP A 490 -0.31 71.68 13.55
N ASP A 491 0.14 70.42 13.63
CA ASP A 491 1.27 69.65 13.08
C ASP A 491 1.14 68.27 13.76
N ASN A 492 1.16 67.14 13.01
CA ASN A 492 2.21 66.12 13.16
C ASN A 492 2.04 64.92 12.22
N ASP A 493 3.15 64.44 11.67
CA ASP A 493 3.31 63.13 11.05
C ASP A 493 3.67 62.05 12.09
N ILE A 494 2.97 60.90 12.10
CA ILE A 494 3.52 59.59 12.49
C ILE A 494 2.85 58.53 11.58
N ARG A 495 3.37 58.22 10.38
CA ARG A 495 4.49 57.30 10.03
C ARG A 495 4.32 55.83 10.44
N LEU A 496 4.50 54.93 9.46
CA LEU A 496 4.66 53.48 9.64
C LEU A 496 6.10 53.13 10.07
N GLY A 497 6.26 51.97 10.73
CA GLY A 497 7.41 51.09 10.48
C GLY A 497 8.26 50.62 11.68
N GLU A 498 8.39 49.29 11.76
CA GLU A 498 9.57 48.51 12.21
C GLU A 498 10.06 48.48 13.68
N SER A 499 10.15 47.24 14.18
CA SER A 499 11.29 46.62 14.90
C SER A 499 11.77 47.12 16.27
N SER A 500 11.49 46.28 17.29
CA SER A 500 12.41 45.75 18.32
C SER A 500 13.55 46.65 18.89
N THR A 501 13.47 46.98 20.19
CA THR A 501 14.45 46.55 21.22
C THR A 501 14.02 46.97 22.65
N THR A 502 14.54 46.29 23.68
CA THR A 502 14.34 46.60 25.12
C THR A 502 15.45 47.55 25.64
N PRO A 503 15.30 48.24 26.80
CA PRO A 503 15.83 47.64 28.05
C PRO A 503 15.25 48.10 29.44
N ALA A 504 15.19 47.14 30.37
CA ALA A 504 15.76 47.16 31.75
C ALA A 504 15.16 47.94 32.98
N ILE A 505 14.97 47.15 34.08
CA ILE A 505 15.37 47.41 35.50
C ILE A 505 14.50 48.43 36.30
N ASN A 506 14.09 48.24 37.58
CA ASN A 506 14.54 47.45 38.76
C ASN A 506 13.44 46.45 39.28
N ARG A 507 13.66 45.28 39.93
CA ARG A 507 14.57 44.85 41.05
C ARG A 507 13.98 45.22 42.45
N ASP A 508 13.98 44.41 43.53
CA ASP A 508 14.76 43.23 44.00
C ASP A 508 13.87 42.04 44.54
N PHE A 509 14.51 40.92 44.94
CA PHE A 509 14.04 39.73 45.70
C PHE A 509 13.01 38.78 45.01
N SER A 510 13.16 37.46 44.85
CA SER A 510 14.09 36.37 45.26
C SER A 510 13.44 35.29 46.15
N THR A 511 13.71 34.02 45.80
CA THR A 511 13.60 32.79 46.63
C THR A 511 12.26 32.48 47.31
N PHE A 512 11.53 31.52 46.73
CA PHE A 512 10.66 30.59 47.48
C PHE A 512 10.98 29.14 47.09
N LEU A 513 12.00 28.60 47.74
CA LEU A 513 12.20 27.16 47.96
C LEU A 513 12.35 26.96 49.47
N ASP A 514 11.61 25.99 50.00
CA ASP A 514 11.66 25.38 51.34
C ASP A 514 11.98 26.23 52.59
N ARG A 515 11.05 26.16 53.56
CA ARG A 515 11.24 25.89 55.02
C ARG A 515 10.00 26.35 55.81
N ASN A 516 9.66 25.84 57.00
CA ASN A 516 9.99 24.64 57.78
C ASN A 516 9.28 24.79 59.15
N ILE A 517 8.79 23.71 59.77
CA ILE A 517 8.85 23.45 61.24
C ILE A 517 8.11 22.13 61.59
N SER A 518 8.57 21.25 62.49
CA SER A 518 9.94 20.94 62.96
C SER A 518 9.95 19.69 63.87
N GLN A 519 11.10 18.99 63.98
CA GLN A 519 11.50 18.08 65.11
C GLN A 519 10.73 16.73 65.21
N ASN A 520 11.31 15.56 65.61
CA ASN A 520 12.64 15.14 66.10
C ASN A 520 12.75 13.58 66.01
N SER A 521 13.90 12.86 66.05
CA SER A 521 15.32 13.16 65.78
C SER A 521 16.22 11.89 65.81
N PHE A 522 17.38 11.94 65.12
CA PHE A 522 18.70 11.38 65.50
C PHE A 522 19.02 9.83 65.48
N THR A 523 20.09 9.46 64.73
CA THR A 523 21.01 8.28 64.87
C THR A 523 20.46 6.83 64.65
N GLU A 524 21.23 5.79 64.28
CA GLU A 524 22.67 5.64 63.92
C GLU A 524 22.93 4.46 62.93
N ILE A 525 24.22 4.19 62.64
CA ILE A 525 24.89 2.93 62.18
C ILE A 525 24.10 1.63 62.52
N GLY A 526 24.10 0.52 61.76
CA GLY A 526 24.90 0.01 60.63
C GLY A 526 24.31 -1.36 60.20
N ASP A 527 24.60 -1.91 59.03
CA ASP A 527 25.77 -2.74 58.66
C ASP A 527 25.61 -4.26 58.88
N ASP A 528 25.93 -5.00 57.81
CA ASP A 528 26.26 -6.43 57.65
C ASP A 528 25.29 -7.63 57.95
N SER A 529 25.58 -8.72 57.21
CA SER A 529 25.43 -10.16 57.50
C SER A 529 24.10 -10.96 57.36
N TYR A 530 24.04 -11.70 56.24
CA TYR A 530 23.83 -13.17 56.06
C TYR A 530 22.74 -14.01 56.79
N ASP A 531 22.14 -14.89 55.96
CA ASP A 531 21.69 -16.28 56.21
C ASP A 531 20.98 -16.69 57.52
N ARG A 532 19.69 -17.08 57.37
CA ARG A 532 19.22 -18.34 57.97
C ARG A 532 18.01 -18.97 57.27
N GLU A 533 18.18 -20.18 56.73
CA GLU A 533 17.06 -21.13 56.67
C GLU A 533 16.78 -21.68 58.08
N GLN A 534 15.50 -21.96 58.41
CA GLN A 534 15.14 -23.24 59.01
C GLN A 534 13.63 -23.52 59.02
N TYR A 535 13.28 -24.79 58.77
CA TYR A 535 11.94 -25.34 58.91
C TYR A 535 11.48 -25.40 60.38
N SER A 536 10.17 -25.30 60.61
CA SER A 536 9.44 -26.27 61.46
C SER A 536 7.93 -26.18 61.27
N PHE A 537 7.29 -27.33 61.01
CA PHE A 537 5.85 -27.52 61.20
C PHE A 537 5.52 -27.49 62.70
N HIS A 538 4.49 -26.76 63.10
CA HIS A 538 3.93 -26.87 64.45
C HIS A 538 2.68 -27.75 64.45
N SER A 539 2.77 -28.93 65.06
CA SER A 539 1.64 -29.84 65.23
C SER A 539 1.09 -29.72 66.66
N GLN A 540 -0.18 -29.34 66.80
CA GLN A 540 -0.93 -29.40 68.06
C GLN A 540 -1.78 -30.68 68.13
N ILE A 541 -2.44 -30.89 69.27
CA ILE A 541 -3.07 -32.13 69.74
C ILE A 541 -2.03 -33.11 70.31
N GLY A 542 -2.15 -33.60 71.55
CA GLY A 542 -3.18 -33.32 72.56
C GLY A 542 -3.15 -34.42 73.63
N GLY A 543 -2.56 -34.12 74.79
CA GLY A 543 -2.28 -35.15 75.80
C GLY A 543 -3.52 -35.65 76.54
N GLY A 544 -3.74 -36.96 76.53
CA GLY A 544 -4.73 -37.65 77.36
C GLY A 544 -4.16 -38.95 77.91
N SER A 545 -3.98 -39.05 79.22
CA SER A 545 -3.41 -40.22 79.90
C SER A 545 -4.47 -40.95 80.71
N ILE A 546 -4.63 -42.25 80.45
CA ILE A 546 -5.31 -43.23 81.31
C ILE A 546 -4.47 -44.51 81.27
N GLY A 547 -4.10 -45.02 82.45
CA GLY A 547 -3.32 -46.26 82.60
C GLY A 547 -4.20 -47.50 82.73
N GLY A 548 -3.63 -48.67 82.45
CA GLY A 548 -4.33 -49.95 82.55
C GLY A 548 -3.48 -51.11 82.04
N ALA A 549 -2.49 -51.54 82.83
CA ALA A 549 -1.69 -52.71 82.49
C ALA A 549 -2.49 -53.99 82.76
N ASN A 550 -2.68 -54.83 81.73
CA ASN A 550 -2.89 -56.26 81.90
C ASN A 550 -2.57 -57.00 80.60
N ILE A 551 -1.65 -57.96 80.66
CA ILE A 551 -1.31 -58.87 79.56
C ILE A 551 -1.72 -60.28 79.98
N PRO A 552 -2.56 -60.95 79.17
CA PRO A 552 -2.36 -62.37 78.94
C PRO A 552 -2.46 -62.76 77.45
N THR A 553 -1.37 -63.33 76.95
CA THR A 553 -1.37 -64.49 76.03
C THR A 553 -2.34 -64.52 74.84
N SER A 554 -2.12 -63.69 73.81
CA SER A 554 -2.52 -64.03 72.42
C SER A 554 -1.74 -63.25 71.34
N SER A 555 -0.46 -63.61 71.14
CA SER A 555 0.47 -62.86 70.27
C SER A 555 0.11 -62.86 68.76
N HIS A 556 -0.83 -63.70 68.32
CA HIS A 556 -1.30 -63.73 66.92
C HIS A 556 -2.61 -62.96 66.71
N SER A 557 -3.50 -62.88 67.70
CA SER A 557 -4.78 -62.16 67.58
C SER A 557 -4.56 -60.67 67.36
N ASN A 558 -3.69 -60.05 68.17
CA ASN A 558 -3.48 -58.60 68.14
C ASN A 558 -2.86 -58.13 66.81
N ASN A 559 -2.03 -58.95 66.19
CA ASN A 559 -1.47 -58.67 64.86
C ASN A 559 -2.56 -58.70 63.77
N ILE A 560 -3.48 -59.68 63.82
CA ILE A 560 -4.64 -59.75 62.91
C ILE A 560 -5.56 -58.54 63.11
N GLN A 561 -5.82 -58.12 64.35
CA GLN A 561 -6.60 -56.91 64.64
C GLN A 561 -5.92 -55.64 64.13
N LEU A 562 -4.59 -55.52 64.27
CA LEU A 562 -3.82 -54.39 63.73
C LEU A 562 -3.85 -54.37 62.19
N VAL A 563 -3.68 -55.53 61.52
CA VAL A 563 -3.78 -55.67 60.06
C VAL A 563 -5.20 -55.37 59.56
N ASN A 564 -6.24 -55.76 60.29
CA ASN A 564 -7.63 -55.40 59.97
C ASN A 564 -7.88 -53.89 60.14
N LYS A 565 -7.29 -53.25 61.16
CA LYS A 565 -7.37 -51.79 61.34
C LYS A 565 -6.58 -51.04 60.25
N MET A 566 -5.39 -51.52 59.89
CA MET A 566 -4.58 -50.97 58.80
C MET A 566 -5.26 -51.13 57.44
N SER A 567 -5.82 -52.30 57.12
CA SER A 567 -6.54 -52.52 55.85
C SER A 567 -7.88 -51.76 55.79
N SER A 568 -8.56 -51.55 56.92
CA SER A 568 -9.71 -50.64 57.00
C SER A 568 -9.30 -49.18 56.74
N ASN A 569 -8.18 -48.73 57.31
CA ASN A 569 -7.62 -47.40 57.04
C ASN A 569 -7.14 -47.26 55.58
N ILE A 570 -6.52 -48.29 55.00
CA ILE A 570 -6.11 -48.31 53.59
C ILE A 570 -7.34 -48.18 52.70
N ARG A 571 -8.39 -48.99 52.89
CA ARG A 571 -9.65 -48.86 52.13
C ARG A 571 -10.29 -47.49 52.28
N ARG A 572 -10.25 -46.90 53.48
CA ARG A 572 -10.73 -45.53 53.71
C ARG A 572 -9.91 -44.52 52.90
N LEU A 573 -8.58 -44.61 52.93
CA LEU A 573 -7.70 -43.72 52.17
C LEU A 573 -7.80 -43.95 50.65
N GLU A 574 -8.06 -45.18 50.19
CA GLU A 574 -8.35 -45.51 48.78
C GLU A 574 -9.67 -44.89 48.33
N ILE A 575 -10.70 -44.90 49.18
CA ILE A 575 -11.98 -44.21 48.93
C ILE A 575 -11.77 -42.70 48.94
N GLU A 576 -11.12 -42.13 49.97
CA GLU A 576 -10.85 -40.68 50.08
C GLU A 576 -10.00 -40.17 48.91
N LEU A 577 -9.03 -40.97 48.42
CA LEU A 577 -8.24 -40.65 47.23
C LEU A 577 -9.06 -40.71 45.94
N ASN A 578 -9.94 -41.71 45.79
CA ASN A 578 -10.85 -41.78 44.65
C ASN A 578 -11.86 -40.62 44.65
N THR A 579 -12.44 -40.25 45.79
CA THR A 579 -13.35 -39.09 45.87
C THR A 579 -12.61 -37.79 45.56
N LEU A 580 -11.39 -37.58 46.09
CA LEU A 580 -10.58 -36.40 45.75
C LEU A 580 -10.22 -36.37 44.25
N LYS A 581 -10.04 -37.53 43.63
CA LYS A 581 -9.76 -37.63 42.19
C LYS A 581 -11.01 -37.36 41.35
N GLU A 582 -12.18 -37.83 41.77
CA GLU A 582 -13.46 -37.48 41.13
C GLU A 582 -13.79 -36.00 41.28
N GLU A 583 -13.53 -35.41 42.45
CA GLU A 583 -13.67 -33.96 42.70
C GLU A 583 -12.68 -33.16 41.86
N TYR A 584 -11.41 -33.57 41.78
CA TYR A 584 -10.41 -32.96 40.90
C TYR A 584 -10.84 -33.00 39.43
N ASN A 585 -11.33 -34.15 38.95
CA ASN A 585 -11.82 -34.29 37.58
C ASN A 585 -13.01 -33.36 37.31
N LYS A 586 -14.02 -33.32 38.20
CA LYS A 586 -15.18 -32.41 38.07
C LYS A 586 -14.78 -30.94 38.08
N VAL A 587 -13.75 -30.57 38.86
CA VAL A 587 -13.18 -29.21 38.87
C VAL A 587 -12.37 -28.91 37.60
N SER A 588 -11.72 -29.90 36.99
CA SER A 588 -11.07 -29.74 35.66
C SER A 588 -12.13 -29.56 34.56
N GLU A 589 -13.16 -30.41 34.54
CA GLU A 589 -14.27 -30.34 33.59
C GLU A 589 -14.99 -28.99 33.68
N ALA A 590 -15.35 -28.53 34.88
CA ALA A 590 -15.96 -27.21 35.09
C ALA A 590 -15.01 -26.03 34.78
N LYS A 591 -13.69 -26.21 34.93
CA LYS A 591 -12.69 -25.21 34.51
C LYS A 591 -12.61 -25.13 32.99
N GLU A 592 -12.60 -26.26 32.31
CA GLU A 592 -12.54 -26.35 30.84
C GLU A 592 -13.84 -25.78 30.21
N GLU A 593 -15.00 -26.03 30.83
CA GLU A 593 -16.29 -25.42 30.47
C GLU A 593 -16.26 -23.88 30.61
N VAL A 594 -15.80 -23.35 31.75
CA VAL A 594 -15.67 -21.90 31.98
C VAL A 594 -14.60 -21.25 31.08
N GLU A 595 -13.51 -21.95 30.75
CA GLU A 595 -12.52 -21.46 29.78
C GLU A 595 -13.10 -21.43 28.35
N GLN A 596 -13.97 -22.36 27.99
CA GLN A 596 -14.70 -22.34 26.72
C GLN A 596 -15.74 -21.20 26.68
N GLU A 597 -16.56 -21.02 27.72
CA GLU A 597 -17.50 -19.88 27.84
C GLU A 597 -16.77 -18.53 27.77
N LEU A 598 -15.60 -18.42 28.41
CA LEU A 598 -14.77 -17.22 28.37
C LEU A 598 -14.24 -16.93 26.96
N LEU A 599 -13.79 -17.95 26.23
CA LEU A 599 -13.33 -17.81 24.84
C LEU A 599 -14.47 -17.39 23.90
N GLU A 600 -15.67 -17.97 24.06
CA GLU A 600 -16.85 -17.58 23.30
C GLU A 600 -17.30 -16.14 23.64
N SER A 601 -17.26 -15.77 24.92
CA SER A 601 -17.55 -14.40 25.38
C SER A 601 -16.54 -13.37 24.84
N ILE A 602 -15.25 -13.72 24.78
CA ILE A 602 -14.21 -12.87 24.16
C ILE A 602 -14.49 -12.70 22.66
N LYS A 603 -14.78 -13.79 21.94
CA LYS A 603 -15.10 -13.74 20.50
C LYS A 603 -16.32 -12.86 20.20
N LEU A 604 -17.40 -13.01 20.98
CA LEU A 604 -18.59 -12.16 20.87
C LEU A 604 -18.29 -10.68 21.20
N ASN A 605 -17.43 -10.42 22.18
CA ASN A 605 -17.01 -9.05 22.52
C ASN A 605 -16.16 -8.42 21.40
N ASP A 606 -15.31 -9.18 20.73
CA ASP A 606 -14.51 -8.70 19.59
C ASP A 606 -15.38 -8.48 18.33
N GLU A 607 -16.37 -9.34 18.07
CA GLU A 607 -17.39 -9.10 17.04
C GLU A 607 -18.21 -7.83 17.33
N VAL A 608 -18.60 -7.61 18.59
CA VAL A 608 -19.28 -6.38 19.03
C VAL A 608 -18.40 -5.13 18.86
N LYS A 609 -17.09 -5.20 19.11
CA LYS A 609 -16.16 -4.09 18.83
C LYS A 609 -16.09 -3.78 17.34
N GLY A 610 -15.96 -4.80 16.48
CA GLY A 610 -15.95 -4.62 15.03
C GLY A 610 -17.22 -3.92 14.52
N LEU A 611 -18.38 -4.34 15.01
CA LEU A 611 -19.67 -3.69 14.70
C LEU A 611 -19.74 -2.25 15.25
N GLN A 612 -19.17 -1.97 16.43
CA GLN A 612 -19.10 -0.60 16.96
C GLN A 612 -18.17 0.30 16.15
N GLU A 613 -17.06 -0.23 15.63
CA GLU A 613 -16.15 0.51 14.73
C GLU A 613 -16.80 0.77 13.36
N GLU A 614 -17.52 -0.20 12.80
CA GLU A 614 -18.29 -0.02 11.57
C GLU A 614 -19.43 1.01 11.76
N ILE A 615 -20.19 0.92 12.84
CA ILE A 615 -21.24 1.92 13.18
C ILE A 615 -20.62 3.33 13.32
N LYS A 616 -19.47 3.46 13.99
CA LYS A 616 -18.76 4.73 14.14
C LYS A 616 -18.26 5.28 12.80
N HIS A 617 -17.74 4.42 11.92
CA HIS A 617 -17.35 4.79 10.57
C HIS A 617 -18.56 5.25 9.73
N LEU A 618 -19.67 4.52 9.77
CA LEU A 618 -20.92 4.90 9.08
C LEU A 618 -21.48 6.22 9.61
N GLN A 619 -21.46 6.46 10.92
CA GLN A 619 -21.80 7.75 11.52
C GLN A 619 -20.88 8.89 11.03
N GLN A 620 -19.58 8.65 10.92
CA GLN A 620 -18.64 9.64 10.39
C GLN A 620 -18.88 9.92 8.89
N VAL A 621 -19.26 8.91 8.11
CA VAL A 621 -19.66 9.08 6.70
C VAL A 621 -20.97 9.86 6.58
N ILE A 622 -21.97 9.57 7.42
CA ILE A 622 -23.23 10.32 7.48
C ILE A 622 -22.97 11.79 7.83
N ASN A 623 -22.26 12.08 8.92
CA ASN A 623 -21.90 13.47 9.28
C ASN A 623 -21.10 14.15 8.15
N SER A 624 -20.20 13.43 7.46
CA SER A 624 -19.49 13.97 6.29
C SER A 624 -20.42 14.28 5.11
N ASN A 625 -21.52 13.54 4.96
CA ASN A 625 -22.51 13.77 3.92
C ASN A 625 -23.49 14.91 4.29
N GLU A 626 -23.96 14.97 5.53
CA GLU A 626 -24.79 16.07 6.05
C GLU A 626 -24.06 17.41 5.93
N ASN A 627 -22.76 17.48 6.26
CA ASN A 627 -21.95 18.69 6.05
C ASN A 627 -21.82 19.08 4.55
N LYS A 628 -21.76 18.11 3.63
CA LYS A 628 -21.76 18.37 2.18
C LYS A 628 -23.14 18.85 1.70
N GLU A 629 -24.21 18.30 2.25
CA GLU A 629 -25.58 18.72 1.94
C GLU A 629 -25.83 20.15 2.46
N GLN A 630 -25.45 20.45 3.69
CA GLN A 630 -25.58 21.79 4.26
C GLN A 630 -24.76 22.84 3.50
N THR A 631 -23.49 22.56 3.15
CA THR A 631 -22.68 23.48 2.33
C THR A 631 -23.20 23.60 0.88
N MET A 632 -23.81 22.54 0.32
CA MET A 632 -24.48 22.62 -0.97
C MET A 632 -25.78 23.44 -0.90
N LEU A 633 -26.56 23.34 0.18
CA LEU A 633 -27.74 24.16 0.43
C LEU A 633 -27.38 25.63 0.61
N GLU A 634 -26.29 25.93 1.32
CA GLU A 634 -25.72 27.28 1.47
C GLU A 634 -25.31 27.87 0.11
N LEU A 635 -24.53 27.11 -0.69
CA LEU A 635 -24.16 27.49 -2.06
C LEU A 635 -25.35 27.59 -3.04
N ILE A 636 -26.48 26.95 -2.76
CA ILE A 636 -27.74 27.12 -3.50
C ILE A 636 -28.47 28.39 -3.02
N GLY A 637 -28.42 28.69 -1.73
CA GLY A 637 -28.92 29.93 -1.12
C GLY A 637 -28.23 31.16 -1.70
N GLU A 638 -26.90 31.24 -1.65
CA GLU A 638 -26.10 32.33 -2.24
C GLU A 638 -26.44 32.56 -3.73
N LYS A 639 -26.59 31.48 -4.50
CA LYS A 639 -26.94 31.57 -5.93
C LYS A 639 -28.40 32.01 -6.14
N SER A 640 -29.31 31.66 -5.23
CA SER A 640 -30.68 32.15 -5.27
C SER A 640 -30.74 33.65 -4.98
N GLU A 641 -29.97 34.13 -4.00
CA GLU A 641 -29.85 35.54 -3.63
C GLU A 641 -29.25 36.36 -4.78
N GLN A 642 -28.11 35.93 -5.34
CA GLN A 642 -27.50 36.56 -6.54
C GLN A 642 -28.47 36.61 -7.74
N VAL A 643 -29.30 35.57 -7.93
CA VAL A 643 -30.33 35.54 -8.98
C VAL A 643 -31.54 36.41 -8.65
N GLU A 644 -31.76 36.79 -7.39
CA GLU A 644 -32.77 37.75 -6.97
C GLU A 644 -32.26 39.20 -7.07
N GLU A 645 -31.01 39.47 -6.66
CA GLU A 645 -30.31 40.75 -6.91
C GLU A 645 -30.29 41.09 -8.40
N LEU A 646 -29.83 40.16 -9.26
CA LEU A 646 -29.80 40.38 -10.71
C LEU A 646 -31.19 40.53 -11.34
N LYS A 647 -32.27 40.02 -10.72
CA LYS A 647 -33.65 40.31 -11.14
C LYS A 647 -34.06 41.73 -10.73
N ALA A 648 -33.68 42.20 -9.55
CA ALA A 648 -33.91 43.56 -9.09
C ALA A 648 -33.19 44.57 -10.00
N ASP A 649 -31.90 44.37 -10.30
CA ASP A 649 -31.14 45.16 -11.27
C ASP A 649 -31.85 45.25 -12.63
N ILE A 650 -32.37 44.12 -13.12
CA ILE A 650 -33.12 44.05 -14.39
C ILE A 650 -34.48 44.78 -14.31
N VAL A 651 -35.10 44.88 -13.14
CA VAL A 651 -36.32 45.69 -12.93
C VAL A 651 -35.99 47.17 -12.87
N ASP A 652 -34.97 47.56 -12.12
CA ASP A 652 -34.51 48.95 -12.01
C ASP A 652 -34.03 49.51 -13.35
N LEU A 653 -33.28 48.71 -14.13
CA LEU A 653 -32.89 49.06 -15.51
C LEU A 653 -34.11 49.22 -16.44
N LYS A 654 -35.17 48.41 -16.28
CA LYS A 654 -36.42 48.56 -17.04
C LYS A 654 -37.19 49.81 -16.63
N GLU A 655 -37.22 50.15 -15.34
CA GLU A 655 -37.84 51.38 -14.86
C GLU A 655 -37.06 52.61 -15.34
N LEU A 656 -35.73 52.60 -15.28
CA LEU A 656 -34.88 53.67 -15.79
C LEU A 656 -35.05 53.85 -17.31
N LEU A 657 -35.08 52.77 -18.09
CA LEU A 657 -35.38 52.82 -19.53
C LEU A 657 -36.80 53.35 -19.80
N LYS A 658 -37.80 52.95 -19.01
CA LYS A 658 -39.18 53.45 -19.11
C LYS A 658 -39.27 54.94 -18.79
N LEU A 659 -38.56 55.41 -17.77
CA LEU A 659 -38.44 56.84 -17.42
C LEU A 659 -37.74 57.63 -18.55
N GLN A 660 -36.66 57.11 -19.13
CA GLN A 660 -35.97 57.73 -20.25
C GLN A 660 -36.86 57.81 -21.50
N VAL A 661 -37.58 56.73 -21.84
CA VAL A 661 -38.56 56.72 -22.94
C VAL A 661 -39.70 57.70 -22.66
N GLN A 662 -40.19 57.78 -21.42
CA GLN A 662 -41.25 58.73 -21.07
C GLN A 662 -40.77 60.19 -21.16
N GLN A 663 -39.53 60.50 -20.74
CA GLN A 663 -38.92 61.82 -20.95
C GLN A 663 -38.77 62.16 -22.44
N LEU A 664 -38.34 61.21 -23.28
CA LEU A 664 -38.24 61.43 -24.73
C LEU A 664 -39.62 61.64 -25.38
N VAL A 665 -40.64 60.90 -24.96
CA VAL A 665 -42.03 61.11 -25.40
C VAL A 665 -42.55 62.47 -24.97
N GLU A 666 -42.27 62.90 -23.73
CA GLU A 666 -42.69 64.19 -23.19
C GLU A 666 -41.98 65.36 -23.88
N GLN A 667 -40.67 65.24 -24.17
CA GLN A 667 -39.91 66.18 -25.02
C GLN A 667 -40.43 66.23 -26.47
N SER A 668 -40.89 65.11 -27.03
CA SER A 668 -41.46 65.05 -28.39
C SER A 668 -42.87 65.64 -28.51
N ARG A 669 -43.47 66.08 -27.39
CA ARG A 669 -44.85 66.56 -27.30
C ARG A 669 -44.95 68.08 -27.08
N VAL A 670 -43.82 68.77 -27.14
CA VAL A 670 -43.62 70.23 -27.03
C VAL A 670 -43.22 70.80 -28.40
#